data_AF-A0A0W7WA88-F1
#
_entry.id   AF-A0A0W7WA88-F1
#
_cell.length_a   1.000
_cell.length_b   1.000
_cell.length_c   1.000
_cell.angle_alpha   90.00
_cell.angle_beta   90.00
_cell.angle_gamma   90.00
#
_symmetry.space_group_name_H-M   'P 1'
#
loop_
_entity.id
_entity.type
_entity.pdbx_description
1 polymer ?
#
loop_
_entity_poly.entity_id
_entity_poly.type
_entity_poly.pdbx_seq_one_letter_code
_entity_poly.pdbx_strand_id
1 'polypeptide(L)'
;MVSDPKAEPVLERDPGMPSSTWRMRSDAWEYLRFAVKRLALGDRSEADEALAADSEIHRSLRSLETLEMYWAGFGQRYVTTIGEMLAAGEYQSALDRIGRVVNRLRAVGTSEEAAGDVDPDSDEEFPGDNDSRPRFEVLVVDETTAVDRDTMRAESLRMRSAADAFVYEYVIVPSADDAVAAVLTNPNILACVIRPGFSERTKQTLSRDLRETIELAHAATTNPQTTARNQLASVQRVLGLADTLAALRPELDLYLMAGAHIEELAGAMTKRFRRVFRREDHLELHLSLLRRVSHLYDTPFFSAIQDHARRPVGVFHALPVARGGSVMSSKWIRDLADFYGLNLLLAETSATSGGLDSLLAPVRTLKKAQELAARAYGAKHTFFVTNGTSTANKVVHQALVAPNDVVLVDRNCHKSHHHSMMLTGGRPAYLDAYPLNDFAFYGAVPIERVKQLLLDYRAAGRLDEVRMVTLTNTTFDGIVYDPYRVMSECLAIKPDLVFLWDEAWFAFGAFHPVTRCRTAMASAKLLEQQLQSAAHERAYREQQEILFSEDGTPAPDEVWLRERLIPSPDARVRVYATQSTHKTLTALRQGSMIHVWDQDWVRDAQDPFHEAYMTHTSTSPNYQILSSLDIGRRQVELEGFELVQKQLDLATSLSQAIARHTLLRRTFRVLTAHDLIPEQYRETGRAMPLRDGLSSMWEAWATDEFVVDPSRITIEISRTGVDGDTFKHEHLMDRYGIQVNKTSRNTVLFMTNIGTSRSSVAYLIEVLVKLAERFEEEQAQRDPEQPLPAEIPMPPLPDFSSFAPDYATDGQLPDGDLRAAFFRGQRRGNIEYVLGDDLRARVDAGERPISAGFVTPYPPGFPVLVPGQVVSPEVLAFMQVLDTREIHGYDPLRGYRIIKNAS
;
A
#
# COMPACT_ATOMS: atom_id res chain seq x y z
N MET A 1 32.00 12.29 -28.81
CA MET A 1 31.54 11.89 -30.16
C MET A 1 31.70 10.38 -30.31
N VAL A 2 30.64 9.62 -30.05
CA VAL A 2 30.05 8.61 -30.96
C VAL A 2 28.60 8.52 -30.47
N SER A 3 27.68 9.00 -31.29
CA SER A 3 26.24 9.01 -31.03
C SER A 3 25.66 7.64 -31.35
N ASP A 4 25.14 6.94 -30.36
CA ASP A 4 24.34 5.73 -30.58
C ASP A 4 22.92 6.18 -31.00
N PRO A 5 22.36 5.70 -32.12
CA PRO A 5 21.11 6.19 -32.65
C PRO A 5 19.96 5.69 -31.78
N LYS A 6 19.04 6.62 -31.48
CA LYS A 6 17.74 6.36 -30.85
C LYS A 6 17.10 5.09 -31.45
N ALA A 7 17.09 4.01 -30.67
CA ALA A 7 16.17 2.92 -30.89
C ALA A 7 14.76 3.47 -30.61
N GLU A 8 14.05 3.87 -31.67
CA GLU A 8 12.60 3.97 -31.59
C GLU A 8 12.04 2.61 -31.15
N PRO A 9 11.10 2.54 -30.21
CA PRO A 9 10.52 1.28 -29.79
C PRO A 9 9.74 0.73 -30.98
N VAL A 10 10.31 -0.27 -31.66
CA VAL A 10 9.58 -1.11 -32.60
C VAL A 10 8.47 -1.78 -31.79
N LEU A 11 7.23 -1.33 -31.98
CA LEU A 11 6.04 -1.97 -31.41
C LEU A 11 6.11 -3.46 -31.78
N GLU A 12 6.22 -4.34 -30.77
CA GLU A 12 6.10 -5.79 -30.99
C GLU A 12 4.77 -6.06 -31.70
N ARG A 13 4.83 -6.72 -32.86
CA ARG A 13 3.64 -7.03 -33.68
C ARG A 13 2.62 -7.92 -32.97
N ASP A 14 3.05 -8.62 -31.92
CA ASP A 14 2.21 -9.46 -31.05
C ASP A 14 2.81 -9.49 -29.63
N PRO A 15 2.40 -8.60 -28.73
CA PRO A 15 3.01 -8.48 -27.41
C PRO A 15 2.60 -9.59 -26.43
N GLY A 16 1.71 -10.53 -26.80
CA GLY A 16 1.17 -11.53 -25.87
C GLY A 16 0.33 -10.93 -24.72
N MET A 17 -0.08 -11.76 -23.75
CA MET A 17 -0.87 -11.31 -22.59
C MET A 17 -0.03 -10.40 -21.64
N PRO A 18 -0.38 -9.11 -21.44
CA PRO A 18 0.34 -8.19 -20.56
C PRO A 18 0.04 -8.48 -19.08
N SER A 19 0.75 -7.83 -18.16
CA SER A 19 0.52 -7.95 -16.70
C SER A 19 -0.75 -7.24 -16.21
N SER A 20 -1.21 -6.18 -16.90
CA SER A 20 -2.51 -5.51 -16.63
C SER A 20 -3.62 -6.09 -17.50
N THR A 21 -4.19 -7.21 -17.05
CA THR A 21 -5.08 -8.07 -17.86
C THR A 21 -6.56 -7.73 -17.73
N TRP A 22 -7.00 -7.25 -16.57
CA TRP A 22 -8.41 -6.92 -16.32
C TRP A 22 -8.89 -5.80 -17.25
N ARG A 23 -8.03 -4.78 -17.49
CA ARG A 23 -8.32 -3.68 -18.40
C ARG A 23 -8.41 -4.19 -19.82
N MET A 24 -7.41 -4.94 -20.26
CA MET A 24 -7.37 -5.50 -21.60
C MET A 24 -8.60 -6.40 -21.86
N ARG A 25 -8.98 -7.24 -20.89
CA ARG A 25 -10.15 -8.12 -20.99
C ARG A 25 -11.44 -7.33 -21.18
N SER A 26 -11.71 -6.35 -20.30
CA SER A 26 -12.93 -5.55 -20.38
C SER A 26 -12.97 -4.69 -21.65
N ASP A 27 -11.85 -4.03 -21.98
CA ASP A 27 -11.76 -3.14 -23.14
C ASP A 27 -11.89 -3.94 -24.45
N ALA A 28 -11.31 -5.14 -24.54
CA ALA A 28 -11.43 -6.03 -25.70
C ALA A 28 -12.87 -6.52 -25.91
N TRP A 29 -13.58 -6.93 -24.85
CA TRP A 29 -14.98 -7.35 -24.97
C TRP A 29 -15.92 -6.19 -25.35
N GLU A 30 -15.75 -5.01 -24.76
CA GLU A 30 -16.52 -3.81 -25.14
C GLU A 30 -16.20 -3.35 -26.57
N TYR A 31 -14.93 -3.40 -26.98
CA TYR A 31 -14.52 -3.11 -28.35
C TYR A 31 -15.15 -4.08 -29.35
N LEU A 32 -15.08 -5.39 -29.10
CA LEU A 32 -15.72 -6.41 -29.94
C LEU A 32 -17.23 -6.17 -30.04
N ARG A 33 -17.90 -5.83 -28.94
CA ARG A 33 -19.33 -5.49 -28.95
C ARG A 33 -19.61 -4.32 -29.88
N PHE A 34 -18.82 -3.25 -29.79
CA PHE A 34 -18.98 -2.07 -30.63
C PHE A 34 -18.69 -2.38 -32.11
N ALA A 35 -17.57 -3.03 -32.40
CA ALA A 35 -17.12 -3.33 -33.76
C ALA A 35 -18.08 -4.31 -34.47
N VAL A 36 -18.46 -5.40 -33.81
CA VAL A 36 -19.39 -6.39 -34.37
C VAL A 36 -20.80 -5.83 -34.53
N LYS A 37 -21.24 -4.93 -33.64
CA LYS A 37 -22.51 -4.20 -33.82
C LYS A 37 -22.50 -3.35 -35.09
N ARG A 38 -21.38 -2.71 -35.43
CA ARG A 38 -21.24 -1.98 -36.71
C ARG A 38 -21.32 -2.94 -37.90
N LEU A 39 -20.67 -4.10 -37.84
CA LEU A 39 -20.74 -5.12 -38.89
C LEU A 39 -22.16 -5.68 -39.08
N ALA A 40 -22.89 -5.90 -37.99
CA ALA A 40 -24.29 -6.34 -38.05
C ALA A 40 -25.24 -5.29 -38.66
N LEU A 41 -24.86 -4.00 -38.64
CA LEU A 41 -25.64 -2.87 -39.15
C LEU A 41 -25.17 -2.35 -40.54
N GLY A 42 -23.96 -2.71 -40.98
CA GLY A 42 -23.27 -2.10 -42.14
C GLY A 42 -23.36 -2.91 -43.45
N ASP A 43 -22.86 -2.31 -44.54
CA ASP A 43 -22.82 -2.91 -45.88
C ASP A 43 -21.55 -3.79 -46.08
N ARG A 44 -21.63 -4.83 -46.91
CA ARG A 44 -20.61 -5.91 -46.99
C ARG A 44 -19.19 -5.45 -47.31
N SER A 45 -18.99 -4.28 -47.93
CA SER A 45 -17.66 -3.78 -48.29
C SER A 45 -16.84 -3.26 -47.09
N GLU A 46 -17.47 -2.83 -46.00
CA GLU A 46 -16.76 -2.42 -44.77
C GLU A 46 -16.31 -3.65 -43.94
N ALA A 47 -16.89 -4.82 -44.20
CA ALA A 47 -16.61 -6.05 -43.46
C ALA A 47 -15.24 -6.64 -43.81
N ASP A 48 -14.82 -6.56 -45.07
CA ASP A 48 -13.55 -7.15 -45.53
C ASP A 48 -12.32 -6.46 -44.91
N GLU A 49 -12.36 -5.12 -44.75
CA GLU A 49 -11.28 -4.36 -44.10
C GLU A 49 -11.30 -4.57 -42.57
N ALA A 50 -12.49 -4.59 -41.97
CA ALA A 50 -12.66 -4.81 -40.53
C ALA A 50 -12.33 -6.25 -40.07
N LEU A 51 -12.40 -7.24 -40.96
CA LEU A 51 -12.11 -8.66 -40.71
C LEU A 51 -10.76 -9.10 -41.29
N ALA A 52 -9.92 -8.18 -41.77
CA ALA A 52 -8.55 -8.51 -42.17
C ALA A 52 -7.79 -9.20 -41.02
N ALA A 53 -6.82 -10.07 -41.32
CA ALA A 53 -6.12 -10.87 -40.32
C ALA A 53 -5.32 -10.03 -39.29
N ASP A 54 -4.97 -8.81 -39.65
CA ASP A 54 -4.31 -7.77 -38.86
C ASP A 54 -5.27 -6.73 -38.25
N SER A 55 -6.58 -6.90 -38.45
CA SER A 55 -7.61 -6.07 -37.84
C SER A 55 -7.61 -6.14 -36.32
N GLU A 56 -8.11 -5.07 -35.69
CA GLU A 56 -8.27 -4.99 -34.24
C GLU A 56 -9.26 -6.02 -33.69
N ILE A 57 -10.23 -6.47 -34.50
CA ILE A 57 -11.16 -7.57 -34.14
C ILE A 57 -10.38 -8.86 -33.92
N HIS A 58 -9.57 -9.27 -34.89
CA HIS A 58 -8.75 -10.48 -34.78
C HIS A 58 -7.69 -10.37 -33.68
N ARG A 59 -7.12 -9.18 -33.47
CA ARG A 59 -6.21 -8.92 -32.35
C ARG A 59 -6.92 -9.12 -31.01
N SER A 60 -8.11 -8.53 -30.83
CA SER A 60 -8.92 -8.67 -29.62
C SER A 60 -9.31 -10.13 -29.36
N LEU A 61 -9.72 -10.87 -30.39
CA LEU A 61 -10.06 -12.29 -30.25
C LEU A 61 -8.86 -13.15 -29.84
N ARG A 62 -7.67 -12.97 -30.45
CA ARG A 62 -6.46 -13.69 -30.06
C ARG A 62 -6.05 -13.39 -28.61
N SER A 63 -6.11 -12.12 -28.21
CA SER A 63 -5.85 -11.71 -26.83
C SER A 63 -6.84 -12.33 -25.86
N LEU A 64 -8.14 -12.33 -26.18
CA LEU A 64 -9.20 -12.91 -25.36
C LEU A 64 -9.09 -14.44 -25.28
N GLU A 65 -8.71 -15.11 -26.36
CA GLU A 65 -8.49 -16.57 -26.36
C GLU A 65 -7.42 -16.96 -25.33
N THR A 66 -6.36 -16.18 -25.21
CA THR A 66 -5.33 -16.40 -24.17
C THR A 66 -5.85 -16.01 -22.79
N LEU A 67 -6.46 -14.83 -22.65
CA LEU A 67 -6.96 -14.31 -21.38
C LEU A 67 -8.01 -15.22 -20.73
N GLU A 68 -9.03 -15.66 -21.47
CA GLU A 68 -10.15 -16.44 -20.95
C GLU A 68 -9.74 -17.84 -20.49
N MET A 69 -8.50 -18.28 -20.72
CA MET A 69 -7.93 -19.47 -20.09
C MET A 69 -7.76 -19.29 -18.57
N TYR A 70 -7.45 -18.08 -18.13
CA TYR A 70 -7.10 -17.76 -16.75
C TYR A 70 -8.30 -17.25 -15.93
N TRP A 71 -9.50 -17.22 -16.51
CA TRP A 71 -10.73 -16.72 -15.90
C TRP A 71 -11.85 -17.75 -16.00
N ALA A 72 -12.72 -17.79 -15.00
CA ALA A 72 -13.90 -18.64 -15.03
C ALA A 72 -15.00 -18.06 -15.94
N GLY A 73 -15.97 -18.91 -16.30
CA GLY A 73 -17.06 -18.57 -17.21
C GLY A 73 -16.84 -19.07 -18.64
N PHE A 74 -16.64 -18.14 -19.58
CA PHE A 74 -16.72 -18.37 -21.02
C PHE A 74 -15.61 -19.29 -21.56
N GLY A 75 -14.35 -19.03 -21.20
CA GLY A 75 -13.21 -19.85 -21.62
C GLY A 75 -12.83 -19.71 -23.10
N GLN A 76 -11.72 -20.33 -23.49
CA GLN A 76 -11.13 -20.20 -24.82
C GLN A 76 -12.09 -20.62 -25.95
N ARG A 77 -12.79 -21.75 -25.77
CA ARG A 77 -13.76 -22.28 -26.75
C ARG A 77 -14.83 -21.25 -27.13
N TYR A 78 -15.31 -20.49 -26.16
CA TYR A 78 -16.34 -19.48 -26.39
C TYR A 78 -15.84 -18.34 -27.29
N VAL A 79 -14.58 -17.93 -27.10
CA VAL A 79 -13.91 -16.93 -27.95
C VAL A 79 -13.69 -17.48 -29.36
N THR A 80 -13.22 -18.74 -29.47
CA THR A 80 -13.01 -19.41 -30.77
C THR A 80 -14.31 -19.49 -31.57
N THR A 81 -15.42 -19.89 -30.94
CA THR A 81 -16.75 -19.95 -31.58
C THR A 81 -17.21 -18.58 -32.08
N ILE A 82 -16.96 -17.49 -31.34
CA ILE A 82 -17.26 -16.14 -31.82
C ILE A 82 -16.42 -15.83 -33.08
N GLY A 83 -15.14 -16.18 -33.09
CA GLY A 83 -14.29 -16.02 -34.28
C GLY A 83 -14.81 -16.80 -35.49
N GLU A 84 -15.25 -18.05 -35.29
CA GLU A 84 -15.86 -18.88 -36.33
C GLU A 84 -17.17 -18.26 -36.87
N MET A 85 -18.03 -17.74 -35.99
CA MET A 85 -19.26 -17.05 -36.37
C MET A 85 -18.98 -15.79 -37.20
N LEU A 86 -17.98 -15.00 -36.83
CA LEU A 86 -17.58 -13.81 -37.60
C LEU A 86 -17.04 -14.18 -38.98
N ALA A 87 -16.24 -15.26 -39.07
CA ALA A 87 -15.74 -15.78 -40.35
C ALA A 87 -16.87 -16.34 -41.23
N ALA A 88 -17.91 -16.91 -40.63
CA ALA A 88 -19.11 -17.40 -41.33
C ALA A 88 -20.10 -16.29 -41.73
N GLY A 89 -19.87 -15.04 -41.32
CA GLY A 89 -20.78 -13.91 -41.57
C GLY A 89 -22.00 -13.86 -40.64
N GLU A 90 -21.99 -14.60 -39.54
CA GLU A 90 -23.07 -14.69 -38.54
C GLU A 90 -22.96 -13.56 -37.50
N TYR A 91 -22.93 -12.30 -37.95
CA TYR A 91 -22.62 -11.15 -37.08
C TYR A 91 -23.63 -10.93 -35.95
N GLN A 92 -24.92 -11.20 -36.18
CA GLN A 92 -25.95 -11.02 -35.14
C GLN A 92 -25.80 -12.04 -34.01
N SER A 93 -25.60 -13.33 -34.36
CA SER A 93 -25.35 -14.39 -33.37
C SER A 93 -24.07 -14.14 -32.56
N ALA A 94 -23.01 -13.68 -33.23
CA ALA A 94 -21.78 -13.26 -32.57
C ALA A 94 -22.01 -12.08 -31.62
N LEU A 95 -22.77 -11.07 -32.05
CA LEU A 95 -23.12 -9.90 -31.23
C LEU A 95 -23.90 -10.29 -29.98
N ASP A 96 -24.86 -11.21 -30.08
CA ASP A 96 -25.67 -11.66 -28.95
C ASP A 96 -24.79 -12.39 -27.91
N ARG A 97 -23.88 -13.26 -28.36
CA ARG A 97 -22.88 -13.93 -27.49
C ARG A 97 -21.95 -12.94 -26.80
N ILE A 98 -21.40 -11.98 -27.55
CA ILE A 98 -20.55 -10.92 -26.97
C ILE A 98 -21.36 -10.08 -25.96
N GLY A 99 -22.63 -9.78 -26.27
CA GLY A 99 -23.53 -9.03 -25.40
C GLY A 99 -23.71 -9.68 -24.03
N ARG A 100 -23.83 -11.01 -23.97
CA ARG A 100 -23.90 -11.78 -22.71
C ARG A 100 -22.64 -11.60 -21.86
N VAL A 101 -21.46 -11.68 -22.47
CA VAL A 101 -20.18 -11.48 -21.78
C VAL A 101 -20.10 -10.08 -21.18
N VAL A 102 -20.37 -9.05 -21.98
CA VAL A 102 -20.30 -7.66 -21.53
C VAL A 102 -21.29 -7.39 -20.40
N ASN A 103 -22.50 -7.96 -20.46
CA ASN A 103 -23.49 -7.80 -19.39
C ASN A 103 -23.04 -8.50 -18.09
N ARG A 104 -22.47 -9.71 -18.17
CA ARG A 104 -21.92 -10.42 -17.01
C ARG A 104 -20.75 -9.67 -16.37
N LEU A 105 -19.83 -9.13 -17.18
CA LEU A 105 -18.71 -8.31 -16.70
C LEU A 105 -19.19 -7.04 -15.99
N ARG A 106 -20.30 -6.43 -16.44
CA ARG A 106 -20.92 -5.29 -15.76
C ARG A 106 -21.61 -5.68 -14.44
N ALA A 107 -22.33 -6.81 -14.42
CA ALA A 107 -23.01 -7.30 -13.22
C ALA A 107 -22.06 -7.66 -12.07
N VAL A 108 -20.85 -8.15 -12.38
CA VAL A 108 -19.80 -8.43 -11.37
C VAL A 108 -19.29 -7.14 -10.68
N GLY A 109 -19.53 -5.95 -11.25
CA GLY A 109 -19.15 -4.65 -10.68
C GLY A 109 -20.24 -3.91 -9.90
N THR A 110 -21.49 -4.36 -9.94
CA THR A 110 -22.63 -3.73 -9.26
C THR A 110 -23.55 -4.80 -8.69
N SER A 111 -23.35 -5.13 -7.42
CA SER A 111 -24.39 -5.76 -6.62
C SER A 111 -25.48 -4.71 -6.36
N GLU A 112 -26.45 -4.54 -7.27
CA GLU A 112 -27.89 -4.39 -6.90
C GLU A 112 -28.91 -4.13 -8.03
N GLU A 113 -28.59 -3.83 -9.30
CA GLU A 113 -29.66 -3.30 -10.21
C GLU A 113 -29.94 -3.99 -11.56
N ALA A 114 -29.29 -5.09 -11.94
CA ALA A 114 -29.58 -5.72 -13.24
C ALA A 114 -30.60 -6.88 -13.15
N ALA A 115 -31.83 -6.61 -12.70
CA ALA A 115 -32.99 -7.47 -12.93
C ALA A 115 -33.85 -6.88 -14.06
N GLY A 116 -33.36 -6.99 -15.29
CA GLY A 116 -34.12 -6.70 -16.51
C GLY A 116 -34.29 -7.98 -17.32
N ASP A 117 -35.50 -8.18 -17.87
CA ASP A 117 -35.94 -9.38 -18.60
C ASP A 117 -34.85 -10.01 -19.49
N VAL A 118 -34.40 -11.21 -19.12
CA VAL A 118 -33.51 -12.05 -19.93
C VAL A 118 -34.28 -13.27 -20.44
N ASP A 119 -34.04 -13.58 -21.71
CA ASP A 119 -34.61 -14.68 -22.49
C ASP A 119 -34.48 -16.07 -21.81
N PRO A 120 -35.57 -16.83 -21.60
CA PRO A 120 -35.56 -18.13 -20.91
C PRO A 120 -34.75 -19.24 -21.62
N ASP A 121 -34.41 -19.10 -22.91
CA ASP A 121 -33.52 -20.04 -23.62
C ASP A 121 -32.03 -19.87 -23.23
N SER A 122 -31.70 -18.93 -22.34
CA SER A 122 -30.33 -18.65 -21.89
C SER A 122 -29.78 -19.58 -20.80
N ASP A 123 -30.63 -20.39 -20.17
CA ASP A 123 -30.28 -21.23 -19.00
C ASP A 123 -29.45 -22.50 -19.33
N GLU A 124 -29.40 -22.94 -20.61
CA GLU A 124 -28.75 -24.21 -20.98
C GLU A 124 -27.21 -24.12 -21.10
N GLU A 125 -26.66 -22.95 -21.45
CA GLU A 125 -25.22 -22.79 -21.71
C GLU A 125 -24.42 -22.32 -20.47
N PHE A 126 -25.07 -21.62 -19.52
CA PHE A 126 -24.46 -21.14 -18.26
C PHE A 126 -25.45 -21.20 -17.07
N PRO A 127 -25.63 -22.37 -16.43
CA PRO A 127 -26.59 -22.53 -15.34
C PRO A 127 -26.21 -21.68 -14.12
N GLY A 128 -27.08 -20.75 -13.72
CA GLY A 128 -26.97 -20.01 -12.46
C GLY A 128 -26.52 -18.55 -12.55
N ASP A 129 -26.53 -17.92 -13.72
CA ASP A 129 -26.18 -16.49 -13.84
C ASP A 129 -27.15 -15.56 -13.07
N ASN A 130 -28.37 -16.01 -12.78
CA ASN A 130 -29.37 -15.33 -11.94
C ASN A 130 -29.20 -15.52 -10.42
N ASP A 131 -28.16 -16.25 -9.97
CA ASP A 131 -27.90 -16.46 -8.55
C ASP A 131 -27.25 -15.23 -7.90
N SER A 132 -27.92 -14.63 -6.92
CA SER A 132 -27.48 -13.41 -6.23
C SER A 132 -26.39 -13.64 -5.17
N ARG A 133 -25.98 -14.88 -4.91
CA ARG A 133 -24.95 -15.19 -3.91
C ARG A 133 -23.57 -14.70 -4.36
N PRO A 134 -22.69 -14.30 -3.43
CA PRO A 134 -21.34 -13.87 -3.80
C PRO A 134 -20.56 -15.01 -4.47
N ARG A 135 -19.80 -14.67 -5.52
CA ARG A 135 -19.05 -15.59 -6.36
C ARG A 135 -17.55 -15.47 -6.13
N PHE A 136 -16.82 -16.59 -6.23
CA PHE A 136 -15.35 -16.62 -6.27
C PHE A 136 -14.84 -17.71 -7.23
N GLU A 137 -13.56 -17.67 -7.56
CA GLU A 137 -12.95 -18.63 -8.48
C GLU A 137 -11.96 -19.54 -7.74
N VAL A 138 -11.88 -20.79 -8.20
CA VAL A 138 -10.97 -21.80 -7.67
C VAL A 138 -10.03 -22.23 -8.79
N LEU A 139 -8.74 -21.95 -8.61
CA LEU A 139 -7.69 -22.39 -9.52
C LEU A 139 -7.48 -23.90 -9.35
N VAL A 140 -7.42 -24.63 -10.44
CA VAL A 140 -7.06 -26.05 -10.48
C VAL A 140 -5.87 -26.20 -11.40
N VAL A 141 -4.76 -26.70 -10.87
CA VAL A 141 -3.53 -26.92 -11.63
C VAL A 141 -3.46 -28.40 -11.99
N ASP A 142 -3.78 -28.74 -13.24
CA ASP A 142 -3.84 -30.12 -13.75
C ASP A 142 -3.81 -30.16 -15.29
N GLU A 143 -2.96 -31.01 -15.88
CA GLU A 143 -2.99 -31.26 -17.34
C GLU A 143 -4.13 -32.24 -17.64
N THR A 144 -5.29 -31.69 -18.02
CA THR A 144 -6.55 -32.44 -18.23
C THR A 144 -6.99 -32.46 -19.68
N THR A 145 -7.74 -33.48 -20.09
CA THR A 145 -8.44 -33.45 -21.37
C THR A 145 -9.64 -32.52 -21.29
N ALA A 146 -10.18 -32.10 -22.43
CA ALA A 146 -11.36 -31.23 -22.41
C ALA A 146 -12.61 -31.92 -21.84
N VAL A 147 -12.74 -33.23 -22.05
CA VAL A 147 -13.83 -34.04 -21.47
C VAL A 147 -13.73 -34.08 -19.95
N ASP A 148 -12.52 -34.21 -19.41
CA ASP A 148 -12.29 -34.20 -17.95
C ASP A 148 -12.66 -32.83 -17.36
N ARG A 149 -12.33 -31.73 -18.04
CA ARG A 149 -12.72 -30.37 -17.61
C ARG A 149 -14.23 -30.20 -17.56
N ASP A 150 -14.93 -30.63 -18.60
CA ASP A 150 -16.39 -30.55 -18.68
C ASP A 150 -17.04 -31.42 -17.58
N THR A 151 -16.44 -32.57 -17.29
CA THR A 151 -16.86 -33.45 -16.18
C THR A 151 -16.68 -32.78 -14.82
N MET A 152 -15.52 -32.18 -14.54
CA MET A 152 -15.25 -31.47 -13.28
C MET A 152 -16.21 -30.29 -13.07
N ARG A 153 -16.54 -29.55 -14.14
CA ARG A 153 -17.54 -28.48 -14.09
C ARG A 153 -18.93 -29.02 -13.78
N ALA A 154 -19.35 -30.09 -14.45
CA ALA A 154 -20.65 -30.72 -14.22
C ALA A 154 -20.78 -31.29 -12.80
N GLU A 155 -19.74 -31.93 -12.27
CA GLU A 155 -19.69 -32.41 -10.88
C GLU A 155 -19.78 -31.25 -9.87
N SER A 156 -19.06 -30.15 -10.12
CA SER A 156 -19.15 -28.96 -9.27
C SER A 156 -20.57 -28.41 -9.22
N LEU A 157 -21.26 -28.36 -10.35
CA LEU A 157 -22.65 -27.89 -10.43
C LEU A 157 -23.60 -28.82 -9.67
N ARG A 158 -23.40 -30.13 -9.77
CA ARG A 158 -24.21 -31.14 -9.03
C ARG A 158 -24.03 -31.08 -7.52
N MET A 159 -22.85 -30.66 -7.04
CA MET A 159 -22.58 -30.52 -5.60
C MET A 159 -23.19 -29.25 -5.00
N ARG A 160 -23.57 -28.26 -5.81
CA ARG A 160 -24.15 -27.01 -5.33
C ARG A 160 -25.47 -27.26 -4.60
N SER A 161 -25.61 -26.65 -3.43
CA SER A 161 -26.81 -26.66 -2.62
C SER A 161 -27.37 -25.24 -2.46
N ALA A 162 -28.67 -25.13 -2.22
CA ALA A 162 -29.31 -23.87 -1.83
C ALA A 162 -28.82 -23.37 -0.45
N ALA A 163 -28.24 -24.26 0.37
CA ALA A 163 -27.66 -23.92 1.66
C ALA A 163 -26.27 -23.29 1.58
N ASP A 164 -25.61 -23.34 0.41
CA ASP A 164 -24.27 -22.79 0.25
C ASP A 164 -24.30 -21.27 0.32
N ALA A 165 -23.42 -20.68 1.14
CA ALA A 165 -23.33 -19.22 1.30
C ALA A 165 -22.64 -18.52 0.12
N PHE A 166 -21.90 -19.27 -0.70
CA PHE A 166 -21.09 -18.76 -1.80
C PHE A 166 -21.19 -19.69 -2.99
N VAL A 167 -20.98 -19.13 -4.19
CA VAL A 167 -20.88 -19.90 -5.43
C VAL A 167 -19.44 -19.83 -5.92
N TYR A 168 -18.91 -20.95 -6.43
CA TYR A 168 -17.59 -20.94 -7.06
C TYR A 168 -17.57 -21.60 -8.42
N GLU A 169 -16.59 -21.19 -9.22
CA GLU A 169 -16.30 -21.75 -10.55
C GLU A 169 -14.82 -22.12 -10.66
N TYR A 170 -14.51 -23.11 -11.51
CA TYR A 170 -13.14 -23.58 -11.70
C TYR A 170 -12.43 -22.86 -12.85
N VAL A 171 -11.22 -22.39 -12.56
CA VAL A 171 -10.20 -21.99 -13.55
C VAL A 171 -9.21 -23.13 -13.63
N ILE A 172 -9.10 -23.81 -14.78
CA ILE A 172 -8.26 -25.01 -14.91
C ILE A 172 -7.08 -24.70 -15.82
N VAL A 173 -5.87 -24.82 -15.29
CA VAL A 173 -4.62 -24.53 -16.00
C VAL A 173 -3.68 -25.75 -16.02
N PRO A 174 -2.95 -25.99 -17.13
CA PRO A 174 -2.19 -27.22 -17.34
C PRO A 174 -0.73 -27.15 -16.86
N SER A 175 -0.23 -25.97 -16.48
CA SER A 175 1.17 -25.80 -16.11
C SER A 175 1.39 -24.92 -14.87
N ALA A 176 2.59 -25.04 -14.28
CA ALA A 176 3.02 -24.19 -13.16
C ALA A 176 3.13 -22.72 -13.58
N ASP A 177 3.71 -22.43 -14.75
CA ASP A 177 3.77 -21.08 -15.30
C ASP A 177 2.36 -20.49 -15.52
N ASP A 178 1.40 -21.30 -16.00
CA ASP A 178 0.01 -20.88 -16.18
C ASP A 178 -0.71 -20.63 -14.84
N ALA A 179 -0.36 -21.38 -13.79
CA ALA A 179 -0.88 -21.15 -12.44
C ALA A 179 -0.38 -19.84 -11.85
N VAL A 180 0.90 -19.53 -12.04
CA VAL A 180 1.50 -18.24 -11.64
C VAL A 180 0.86 -17.09 -12.42
N ALA A 181 0.71 -17.25 -13.74
CA ALA A 181 0.02 -16.28 -14.59
C ALA A 181 -1.41 -16.02 -14.11
N ALA A 182 -2.19 -17.07 -13.81
CA ALA A 182 -3.55 -16.94 -13.29
C ALA A 182 -3.58 -16.14 -11.98
N VAL A 183 -2.71 -16.46 -11.03
CA VAL A 183 -2.66 -15.79 -9.71
C VAL A 183 -2.23 -14.32 -9.81
N LEU A 184 -1.39 -13.97 -10.77
CA LEU A 184 -0.96 -12.59 -11.04
C LEU A 184 -2.00 -11.73 -11.77
N THR A 185 -2.98 -12.36 -12.43
CA THR A 185 -3.82 -11.67 -13.41
C THR A 185 -5.32 -11.79 -13.16
N ASN A 186 -5.73 -12.78 -12.37
CA ASN A 186 -7.12 -13.01 -12.01
C ASN A 186 -7.30 -12.82 -10.48
N PRO A 187 -7.87 -11.68 -10.05
CA PRO A 187 -8.11 -11.41 -8.64
C PRO A 187 -9.20 -12.27 -8.01
N ASN A 188 -10.16 -12.79 -8.79
CA ASN A 188 -11.31 -13.54 -8.29
C ASN A 188 -10.94 -14.91 -7.72
N ILE A 189 -9.73 -15.39 -8.02
CA ILE A 189 -9.21 -16.63 -7.45
C ILE A 189 -9.02 -16.41 -5.95
N LEU A 190 -9.68 -17.24 -5.13
CA LEU A 190 -9.54 -17.22 -3.65
C LEU A 190 -9.04 -18.56 -3.07
N ALA A 191 -8.92 -19.59 -3.91
CA ALA A 191 -8.37 -20.89 -3.53
C ALA A 191 -7.69 -21.57 -4.72
N CYS A 192 -6.71 -22.43 -4.43
CA CYS A 192 -6.01 -23.22 -5.43
C CYS A 192 -5.98 -24.71 -5.04
N VAL A 193 -6.29 -25.58 -5.99
CA VAL A 193 -6.23 -27.03 -5.89
C VAL A 193 -5.14 -27.52 -6.83
N ILE A 194 -4.06 -28.04 -6.26
CA ILE A 194 -2.93 -28.58 -7.03
C ILE A 194 -3.12 -30.09 -7.19
N ARG A 195 -3.05 -30.57 -8.44
CA ARG A 195 -2.98 -31.99 -8.77
C ARG A 195 -1.62 -32.30 -9.40
N PRO A 196 -0.89 -33.36 -9.00
CA PRO A 196 0.48 -33.61 -9.48
C PRO A 196 0.68 -33.81 -10.99
N GLY A 197 -0.38 -33.80 -11.80
CA GLY A 197 -0.36 -34.09 -13.23
C GLY A 197 0.02 -32.91 -14.13
N PHE A 198 0.43 -31.76 -13.59
CA PHE A 198 0.75 -30.58 -14.39
C PHE A 198 2.16 -30.60 -15.00
N SER A 199 2.33 -29.80 -16.06
CA SER A 199 3.62 -29.51 -16.71
C SER A 199 4.29 -28.27 -16.12
N GLU A 200 5.62 -28.11 -16.25
CA GLU A 200 6.28 -26.92 -15.68
C GLU A 200 6.01 -25.65 -16.50
N ARG A 201 6.18 -25.76 -17.82
CA ARG A 201 6.19 -24.62 -18.73
C ARG A 201 4.86 -24.43 -19.44
N THR A 202 4.46 -23.17 -19.58
CA THR A 202 3.28 -22.80 -20.36
C THR A 202 3.46 -23.11 -21.84
N LYS A 203 2.36 -23.45 -22.52
CA LYS A 203 2.27 -23.56 -23.98
C LYS A 203 1.64 -22.31 -24.61
N GLN A 204 1.21 -21.35 -23.78
CA GLN A 204 0.54 -20.13 -24.21
C GLN A 204 1.55 -19.04 -24.62
N THR A 205 1.11 -18.13 -25.49
CA THR A 205 1.91 -16.99 -25.92
C THR A 205 1.77 -15.85 -24.91
N LEU A 206 2.67 -15.82 -23.93
CA LEU A 206 2.71 -14.78 -22.90
C LEU A 206 3.60 -13.60 -23.31
N SER A 207 3.26 -12.40 -22.83
CA SER A 207 4.11 -11.24 -23.05
C SER A 207 5.49 -11.42 -22.44
N ARG A 208 6.46 -10.66 -22.95
CA ARG A 208 7.80 -10.62 -22.38
C ARG A 208 7.76 -10.27 -20.89
N ASP A 209 7.04 -9.21 -20.53
CA ASP A 209 6.91 -8.75 -19.14
C ASP A 209 6.32 -9.82 -18.22
N LEU A 210 5.26 -10.51 -18.65
CA LEU A 210 4.63 -11.56 -17.85
C LEU A 210 5.54 -12.78 -17.68
N ARG A 211 6.28 -13.18 -18.74
CA ARG A 211 7.27 -14.27 -18.64
C ARG A 211 8.39 -13.94 -17.66
N GLU A 212 8.98 -12.74 -17.78
CA GLU A 212 10.03 -12.27 -16.86
C GLU A 212 9.49 -12.19 -15.41
N THR A 213 8.24 -11.75 -15.23
CA THR A 213 7.58 -11.73 -13.91
C THR A 213 7.39 -13.13 -13.31
N ILE A 214 6.99 -14.12 -14.12
CA ILE A 214 6.85 -15.52 -13.69
C ILE A 214 8.21 -16.09 -13.27
N GLU A 215 9.27 -15.81 -14.04
CA GLU A 215 10.62 -16.25 -13.71
C GLU A 215 11.11 -15.64 -12.38
N LEU A 216 10.88 -14.35 -12.15
CA LEU A 216 11.19 -13.69 -10.88
C LEU A 216 10.43 -14.32 -9.70
N ALA A 217 9.14 -14.63 -9.89
CA ALA A 217 8.33 -15.26 -8.86
C ALA A 217 8.87 -16.63 -8.45
N HIS A 218 9.24 -17.47 -9.42
CA HIS A 218 9.86 -18.78 -9.14
C HIS A 218 11.24 -18.63 -8.48
N ALA A 219 12.06 -17.69 -8.95
CA ALA A 219 13.40 -17.45 -8.41
C ALA A 219 13.37 -17.02 -6.94
N ALA A 220 12.39 -16.19 -6.55
CA ALA A 220 12.24 -15.71 -5.18
C ALA A 220 11.98 -16.82 -4.13
N THR A 221 11.50 -17.99 -4.56
CA THR A 221 11.18 -19.12 -3.67
C THR A 221 12.05 -20.36 -3.88
N THR A 222 12.94 -20.35 -4.88
CA THR A 222 13.79 -21.52 -5.19
C THR A 222 14.93 -21.65 -4.17
N ASN A 223 15.01 -22.80 -3.49
CA ASN A 223 16.07 -23.07 -2.51
C ASN A 223 17.31 -23.70 -3.21
N PRO A 224 18.53 -23.13 -3.11
CA PRO A 224 19.71 -23.61 -3.83
C PRO A 224 20.18 -25.03 -3.47
N GLN A 225 19.67 -25.62 -2.38
CA GLN A 225 20.21 -26.88 -1.81
C GLN A 225 19.56 -28.17 -2.32
N THR A 226 18.55 -28.11 -3.21
CA THR A 226 17.77 -29.29 -3.59
C THR A 226 18.07 -29.80 -5.00
N THR A 227 19.26 -30.38 -5.19
CA THR A 227 19.45 -31.37 -6.26
C THR A 227 18.97 -32.73 -5.77
N ALA A 228 17.86 -33.26 -6.29
CA ALA A 228 17.42 -34.62 -5.95
C ALA A 228 17.07 -35.47 -7.16
N ARG A 229 17.51 -36.73 -7.10
CA ARG A 229 17.30 -37.81 -8.07
C ARG A 229 15.80 -38.20 -8.18
N ASN A 230 15.33 -38.27 -9.43
CA ASN A 230 14.12 -38.81 -10.09
C ASN A 230 12.79 -39.15 -9.35
N GLN A 231 12.70 -39.47 -8.05
CA GLN A 231 11.39 -39.71 -7.38
C GLN A 231 10.92 -38.52 -6.53
N LEU A 232 11.85 -37.73 -5.99
CA LEU A 232 11.54 -36.52 -5.23
C LEU A 232 11.19 -35.33 -6.14
N ALA A 233 11.46 -35.42 -7.44
CA ALA A 233 11.28 -34.33 -8.38
C ALA A 233 9.81 -33.92 -8.55
N SER A 234 8.86 -34.86 -8.60
CA SER A 234 7.43 -34.54 -8.71
C SER A 234 6.89 -33.84 -7.47
N VAL A 235 7.33 -34.27 -6.28
CA VAL A 235 6.97 -33.67 -4.99
C VAL A 235 7.57 -32.27 -4.87
N GLN A 236 8.83 -32.11 -5.24
CA GLN A 236 9.52 -30.82 -5.24
C GLN A 236 8.85 -29.80 -6.17
N ARG A 237 8.37 -30.23 -7.34
CA ARG A 237 7.60 -29.38 -8.26
C ARG A 237 6.31 -28.88 -7.62
N VAL A 238 5.55 -29.76 -6.97
CA VAL A 238 4.33 -29.40 -6.23
C VAL A 238 4.63 -28.42 -5.09
N LEU A 239 5.70 -28.67 -4.33
CA LEU A 239 6.12 -27.81 -3.21
C LEU A 239 6.61 -26.44 -3.69
N GLY A 240 7.44 -26.41 -4.74
CA GLY A 240 7.96 -25.17 -5.32
C GLY A 240 6.85 -24.29 -5.88
N LEU A 241 5.88 -24.86 -6.58
CA LEU A 241 4.70 -24.13 -7.01
C LEU A 241 3.90 -23.62 -5.81
N ALA A 242 3.67 -24.45 -4.79
CA ALA A 242 2.94 -24.02 -3.59
C ALA A 242 3.62 -22.84 -2.87
N ASP A 243 4.94 -22.90 -2.71
CA ASP A 243 5.71 -21.83 -2.09
C ASP A 243 5.64 -20.55 -2.96
N THR A 244 5.72 -20.66 -4.29
CA THR A 244 5.56 -19.54 -5.24
C THR A 244 4.18 -18.88 -5.12
N LEU A 245 3.10 -19.67 -5.16
CA LEU A 245 1.73 -19.15 -5.08
C LEU A 245 1.45 -18.50 -3.71
N ALA A 246 1.92 -19.13 -2.62
CA ALA A 246 1.78 -18.57 -1.27
C ALA A 246 2.61 -17.30 -1.07
N ALA A 247 3.77 -17.20 -1.72
CA ALA A 247 4.57 -15.98 -1.74
C ALA A 247 3.88 -14.86 -2.52
N LEU A 248 3.21 -15.16 -3.64
CA LEU A 248 2.51 -14.18 -4.48
C LEU A 248 1.21 -13.65 -3.86
N ARG A 249 0.38 -14.55 -3.33
CA ARG A 249 -0.92 -14.21 -2.73
C ARG A 249 -1.15 -15.06 -1.47
N PRO A 250 -0.64 -14.65 -0.30
CA PRO A 250 -0.70 -15.42 0.95
C PRO A 250 -2.13 -15.58 1.50
N GLU A 251 -3.08 -14.81 0.98
CA GLU A 251 -4.50 -14.96 1.26
C GLU A 251 -5.10 -16.21 0.60
N LEU A 252 -4.50 -16.72 -0.48
CA LEU A 252 -4.94 -17.93 -1.18
C LEU A 252 -4.65 -19.18 -0.36
N ASP A 253 -5.68 -19.98 -0.13
CA ASP A 253 -5.50 -21.30 0.44
C ASP A 253 -5.15 -22.32 -0.64
N LEU A 254 -4.11 -23.10 -0.34
CA LEU A 254 -3.63 -24.17 -1.21
C LEU A 254 -4.12 -25.52 -0.69
N TYR A 255 -4.70 -26.31 -1.58
CA TYR A 255 -5.17 -27.68 -1.35
C TYR A 255 -4.45 -28.63 -2.29
N LEU A 256 -4.10 -29.82 -1.81
CA LEU A 256 -3.53 -30.86 -2.66
C LEU A 256 -4.56 -31.93 -2.92
N MET A 257 -4.73 -32.33 -4.18
CA MET A 257 -5.48 -33.52 -4.54
C MET A 257 -4.54 -34.57 -5.13
N ALA A 258 -4.29 -35.64 -4.37
CA ALA A 258 -3.33 -36.68 -4.71
C ALA A 258 -3.99 -38.07 -4.81
N GLY A 259 -3.32 -38.98 -5.53
CA GLY A 259 -3.72 -40.39 -5.68
C GLY A 259 -3.13 -41.28 -4.58
N ALA A 260 -2.56 -42.44 -4.94
CA ALA A 260 -1.85 -43.30 -3.99
C ALA A 260 -0.61 -42.62 -3.40
N HIS A 261 -0.17 -43.04 -2.19
CA HIS A 261 0.96 -42.51 -1.40
C HIS A 261 0.74 -41.18 -0.64
N ILE A 262 -0.50 -40.83 -0.30
CA ILE A 262 -0.82 -39.64 0.51
C ILE A 262 -0.09 -39.62 1.86
N GLU A 263 0.10 -40.78 2.49
CA GLU A 263 0.67 -40.90 3.84
C GLU A 263 2.18 -40.56 3.86
N GLU A 264 2.92 -40.92 2.81
CA GLU A 264 4.35 -40.57 2.65
C GLU A 264 4.54 -39.09 2.28
N LEU A 265 3.61 -38.53 1.49
CA LEU A 265 3.56 -37.10 1.11
C LEU A 265 3.16 -36.20 2.28
N ALA A 266 2.20 -36.62 3.11
CA ALA A 266 1.63 -35.82 4.18
C ALA A 266 2.69 -35.34 5.19
N GLY A 267 3.69 -36.17 5.51
CA GLY A 267 4.78 -35.81 6.42
C GLY A 267 5.66 -34.66 5.91
N ALA A 268 5.98 -34.66 4.61
CA ALA A 268 6.83 -33.65 3.96
C ALA A 268 6.08 -32.34 3.63
N MET A 269 4.76 -32.41 3.48
CA MET A 269 3.90 -31.30 3.01
C MET A 269 3.30 -30.45 4.14
N THR A 270 3.61 -30.77 5.40
CA THR A 270 3.15 -30.02 6.56
C THR A 270 3.53 -28.54 6.42
N LYS A 271 2.55 -27.66 6.72
CA LYS A 271 2.58 -26.18 6.67
C LYS A 271 2.32 -25.48 5.32
N ARG A 272 2.40 -26.15 4.15
CA ARG A 272 2.16 -25.49 2.84
C ARG A 272 0.73 -25.60 2.36
N PHE A 273 0.13 -26.76 2.57
CA PHE A 273 -1.25 -27.06 2.16
C PHE A 273 -2.16 -27.05 3.38
N ARG A 274 -3.35 -26.47 3.23
CA ARG A 274 -4.36 -26.46 4.29
C ARG A 274 -4.93 -27.85 4.55
N ARG A 275 -5.14 -28.63 3.48
CA ARG A 275 -5.62 -30.01 3.54
C ARG A 275 -5.21 -30.76 2.28
N VAL A 276 -5.01 -32.07 2.43
CA VAL A 276 -4.76 -33.02 1.34
C VAL A 276 -6.00 -33.89 1.17
N PHE A 277 -6.43 -34.11 -0.06
CA PHE A 277 -7.61 -34.89 -0.43
C PHE A 277 -7.24 -36.05 -1.37
N ARG A 278 -7.98 -37.15 -1.28
CA ARG A 278 -8.00 -38.17 -2.35
C ARG A 278 -8.78 -37.63 -3.55
N ARG A 279 -8.53 -38.21 -4.73
CA ARG A 279 -9.28 -37.84 -5.94
C ARG A 279 -10.79 -38.01 -5.81
N GLU A 280 -11.25 -38.93 -4.98
CA GLU A 280 -12.67 -39.24 -4.76
C GLU A 280 -13.36 -38.32 -3.72
N ASP A 281 -12.60 -37.53 -2.96
CA ASP A 281 -13.11 -36.73 -1.81
C ASP A 281 -13.73 -35.39 -2.25
N HIS A 282 -14.54 -35.39 -3.32
CA HIS A 282 -15.07 -34.16 -3.92
C HIS A 282 -15.96 -33.35 -2.96
N LEU A 283 -16.80 -34.02 -2.17
CA LEU A 283 -17.67 -33.36 -1.18
C LEU A 283 -16.87 -32.67 -0.07
N GLU A 284 -15.83 -33.33 0.44
CA GLU A 284 -14.96 -32.77 1.48
C GLU A 284 -14.16 -31.58 0.97
N LEU A 285 -13.72 -31.60 -0.29
CA LEU A 285 -13.11 -30.45 -0.95
C LEU A 285 -14.11 -29.30 -1.04
N HIS A 286 -15.32 -29.54 -1.56
CA HIS A 286 -16.37 -28.54 -1.70
C HIS A 286 -16.68 -27.84 -0.36
N LEU A 287 -16.92 -28.62 0.70
CA LEU A 287 -17.16 -28.09 2.04
C LEU A 287 -15.95 -27.29 2.59
N SER A 288 -14.74 -27.74 2.29
CA SER A 288 -13.51 -27.06 2.73
C SER A 288 -13.29 -25.72 2.04
N LEU A 289 -13.63 -25.61 0.74
CA LEU A 289 -13.58 -24.37 -0.03
C LEU A 289 -14.57 -23.33 0.53
N LEU A 290 -15.84 -23.71 0.67
CA LEU A 290 -16.88 -22.82 1.20
C LEU A 290 -16.58 -22.35 2.63
N ARG A 291 -16.14 -23.27 3.50
CA ARG A 291 -15.76 -22.93 4.88
C ARG A 291 -14.61 -21.94 4.93
N ARG A 292 -13.63 -22.04 4.02
CA ARG A 292 -12.54 -21.07 3.97
C ARG A 292 -13.05 -19.70 3.57
N VAL A 293 -13.73 -19.57 2.44
CA VAL A 293 -14.20 -18.25 1.98
C VAL A 293 -15.12 -17.62 3.02
N SER A 294 -15.96 -18.42 3.69
CA SER A 294 -16.74 -17.95 4.84
C SER A 294 -15.88 -17.38 5.98
N HIS A 295 -14.72 -17.97 6.28
CA HIS A 295 -13.79 -17.43 7.29
C HIS A 295 -13.13 -16.11 6.86
N LEU A 296 -12.85 -15.90 5.57
CA LEU A 296 -12.35 -14.62 5.06
C LEU A 296 -13.44 -13.54 5.09
N TYR A 297 -14.67 -13.95 4.75
CA TYR A 297 -15.85 -13.11 4.72
C TYR A 297 -16.38 -12.74 6.11
N ASP A 298 -16.03 -13.49 7.15
CA ASP A 298 -16.53 -13.24 8.51
C ASP A 298 -16.12 -11.85 9.01
N THR A 299 -17.06 -11.11 9.58
CA THR A 299 -16.86 -9.79 10.21
C THR A 299 -17.44 -9.84 11.62
N PRO A 300 -16.76 -10.52 12.56
CA PRO A 300 -17.36 -10.91 13.83
C PRO A 300 -17.83 -9.72 14.67
N PHE A 301 -17.14 -8.58 14.61
CA PHE A 301 -17.55 -7.40 15.36
C PHE A 301 -18.71 -6.68 14.66
N PHE A 302 -18.60 -6.44 13.35
CA PHE A 302 -19.68 -5.78 12.61
C PHE A 302 -20.99 -6.59 12.65
N SER A 303 -20.93 -7.91 12.47
CA SER A 303 -22.11 -8.78 12.57
C SER A 303 -22.76 -8.68 13.95
N ALA A 304 -21.96 -8.61 15.02
CA ALA A 304 -22.49 -8.43 16.36
C ALA A 304 -23.17 -7.07 16.56
N ILE A 305 -22.68 -6.01 15.92
CA ILE A 305 -23.32 -4.69 15.90
C ILE A 305 -24.64 -4.72 15.12
N GLN A 306 -24.69 -5.39 13.96
CA GLN A 306 -25.93 -5.56 13.20
C GLN A 306 -26.98 -6.33 14.01
N ASP A 307 -26.58 -7.42 14.68
CA ASP A 307 -27.45 -8.18 15.57
C ASP A 307 -27.95 -7.35 16.74
N HIS A 308 -27.08 -6.52 17.34
CA HIS A 308 -27.48 -5.60 18.40
C HIS A 308 -28.53 -4.60 17.90
N ALA A 309 -28.31 -3.98 16.74
CA ALA A 309 -29.22 -3.00 16.16
C ALA A 309 -30.62 -3.58 15.89
N ARG A 310 -30.70 -4.85 15.49
CA ARG A 310 -31.96 -5.56 15.22
C ARG A 310 -32.70 -6.00 16.48
N ARG A 311 -32.00 -6.22 17.60
CA ARG A 311 -32.61 -6.71 18.84
C ARG A 311 -33.49 -5.62 19.49
N PRO A 312 -34.69 -5.97 19.99
CA PRO A 312 -35.47 -5.07 20.82
C PRO A 312 -34.83 -4.96 22.21
N VAL A 313 -34.33 -3.78 22.56
CA VAL A 313 -33.66 -3.52 23.84
C VAL A 313 -34.24 -2.25 24.48
N GLY A 314 -34.56 -2.31 25.78
CA GLY A 314 -34.88 -1.13 26.58
C GLY A 314 -33.60 -0.45 27.06
N VAL A 315 -33.47 0.87 26.84
CA VAL A 315 -32.25 1.62 27.18
C VAL A 315 -32.42 2.32 28.52
N PHE A 316 -31.67 1.86 29.53
CA PHE A 316 -31.47 2.55 30.82
C PHE A 316 -30.00 2.91 31.05
N HIS A 317 -29.19 2.84 30.00
CA HIS A 317 -27.77 3.19 30.00
C HIS A 317 -27.56 4.70 29.76
N ALA A 318 -26.38 5.22 30.10
CA ALA A 318 -26.00 6.62 29.91
C ALA A 318 -25.71 6.97 28.43
N LEU A 319 -26.64 6.66 27.52
CA LEU A 319 -26.57 6.88 26.07
C LEU A 319 -27.94 7.33 25.54
N PRO A 320 -28.32 8.61 25.69
CA PRO A 320 -29.65 9.09 25.33
C PRO A 320 -29.95 9.01 23.83
N VAL A 321 -28.91 9.01 23.00
CA VAL A 321 -29.01 8.90 21.53
C VAL A 321 -29.23 7.46 21.07
N ALA A 322 -28.86 6.47 21.89
CA ALA A 322 -29.02 5.07 21.55
C ALA A 322 -30.47 4.74 21.24
N ARG A 323 -30.68 3.93 20.20
CA ARG A 323 -32.01 3.58 19.67
C ARG A 323 -32.80 4.76 19.10
N GLY A 324 -32.21 5.96 19.02
CA GLY A 324 -32.79 7.14 18.38
C GLY A 324 -33.96 7.80 19.11
N GLY A 325 -34.33 7.34 20.32
CA GLY A 325 -35.52 7.83 21.02
C GLY A 325 -35.51 9.34 21.28
N SER A 326 -34.39 9.88 21.76
CA SER A 326 -34.22 11.32 22.00
C SER A 326 -34.22 12.17 20.71
N VAL A 327 -33.83 11.57 19.58
CA VAL A 327 -33.77 12.23 18.27
C VAL A 327 -35.15 12.24 17.61
N MET A 328 -35.81 11.07 17.56
CA MET A 328 -37.12 10.89 16.90
C MET A 328 -38.28 11.55 17.64
N SER A 329 -38.18 11.68 18.96
CA SER A 329 -39.17 12.42 19.75
C SER A 329 -38.95 13.93 19.76
N SER A 330 -37.81 14.42 19.26
CA SER A 330 -37.52 15.85 19.21
C SER A 330 -38.21 16.51 18.02
N LYS A 331 -38.75 17.71 18.27
CA LYS A 331 -39.32 18.57 17.22
C LYS A 331 -38.26 19.29 16.38
N TRP A 332 -37.00 19.32 16.84
CA TRP A 332 -35.98 20.23 16.32
C TRP A 332 -34.80 19.53 15.65
N ILE A 333 -34.51 18.28 16.02
CA ILE A 333 -33.26 17.59 15.61
C ILE A 333 -33.52 16.26 14.90
N ARG A 334 -34.72 16.08 14.34
CA ARG A 334 -35.07 14.86 13.59
C ARG A 334 -34.23 14.72 12.31
N ASP A 335 -33.83 15.85 11.76
CA ASP A 335 -32.91 15.97 10.63
C ASP A 335 -31.59 15.20 10.82
N LEU A 336 -31.15 14.97 12.05
CA LEU A 336 -29.99 14.11 12.33
C LEU A 336 -30.17 12.67 11.80
N ALA A 337 -31.33 12.05 12.04
CA ALA A 337 -31.57 10.69 11.56
C ALA A 337 -32.02 10.65 10.10
N ASP A 338 -32.66 11.72 9.62
CA ASP A 338 -32.99 11.83 8.20
C ASP A 338 -31.71 11.94 7.37
N PHE A 339 -30.66 12.59 7.90
CA PHE A 339 -29.35 12.70 7.25
C PHE A 339 -28.48 11.43 7.38
N TYR A 340 -28.25 10.92 8.60
CA TYR A 340 -27.35 9.77 8.83
C TYR A 340 -28.03 8.40 8.70
N GLY A 341 -29.35 8.35 8.75
CA GLY A 341 -30.12 7.11 8.80
C GLY A 341 -30.27 6.54 10.22
N LEU A 342 -31.40 5.87 10.44
CA LEU A 342 -31.77 5.32 11.75
C LEU A 342 -30.83 4.19 12.21
N ASN A 343 -30.23 3.43 11.29
CA ASN A 343 -29.32 2.33 11.62
C ASN A 343 -28.10 2.79 12.42
N LEU A 344 -27.59 4.00 12.17
CA LEU A 344 -26.49 4.57 12.96
C LEU A 344 -26.86 4.70 14.43
N LEU A 345 -28.09 5.15 14.72
CA LEU A 345 -28.62 5.33 16.06
C LEU A 345 -29.01 4.00 16.73
N LEU A 346 -29.49 3.02 15.94
CA LEU A 346 -29.81 1.68 16.44
C LEU A 346 -28.56 0.86 16.79
N ALA A 347 -27.46 1.11 16.08
CA ALA A 347 -26.15 0.49 16.32
C ALA A 347 -25.40 1.12 17.50
N GLU A 348 -25.81 2.31 17.96
CA GLU A 348 -25.14 3.05 19.04
C GLU A 348 -25.33 2.35 20.39
N THR A 349 -24.21 2.02 21.04
CA THR A 349 -24.18 1.12 22.19
C THR A 349 -22.82 1.14 22.92
N SER A 350 -22.68 0.33 23.96
CA SER A 350 -21.47 0.23 24.79
C SER A 350 -21.15 -1.22 25.18
N ALA A 351 -19.92 -1.47 25.63
CA ALA A 351 -19.49 -2.76 26.17
C ALA A 351 -20.36 -3.25 27.35
N THR A 352 -20.92 -2.32 28.13
CA THR A 352 -21.77 -2.57 29.30
C THR A 352 -23.18 -3.04 28.95
N SER A 353 -23.62 -2.88 27.69
CA SER A 353 -24.97 -3.23 27.24
C SER A 353 -25.20 -4.75 27.04
N GLY A 354 -24.17 -5.58 27.29
CA GLY A 354 -24.23 -7.03 27.19
C GLY A 354 -24.18 -7.55 25.74
N GLY A 355 -23.46 -8.65 25.52
CA GLY A 355 -23.36 -9.28 24.19
C GLY A 355 -22.28 -8.70 23.26
N LEU A 356 -21.79 -7.48 23.50
CA LEU A 356 -20.69 -6.86 22.74
C LEU A 356 -19.36 -6.92 23.51
N ASP A 357 -18.25 -6.88 22.78
CA ASP A 357 -16.89 -6.98 23.34
C ASP A 357 -16.37 -5.62 23.83
N SER A 358 -15.32 -5.60 24.66
CA SER A 358 -14.68 -4.37 25.13
C SER A 358 -13.39 -4.14 24.35
N LEU A 359 -13.18 -2.93 23.81
CA LEU A 359 -11.93 -2.60 23.12
C LEU A 359 -10.72 -2.60 24.07
N LEU A 360 -10.93 -2.25 25.34
CA LEU A 360 -9.87 -2.19 26.34
C LEU A 360 -9.46 -3.59 26.83
N ALA A 361 -10.35 -4.57 26.75
CA ALA A 361 -10.08 -5.95 27.14
C ALA A 361 -10.82 -6.92 26.20
N PRO A 362 -10.38 -7.04 24.94
CA PRO A 362 -11.10 -7.80 23.93
C PRO A 362 -10.95 -9.30 24.18
N VAL A 363 -12.08 -10.01 24.30
CA VAL A 363 -12.12 -11.46 24.60
C VAL A 363 -13.02 -12.26 23.66
N ARG A 364 -13.82 -11.60 22.81
CA ARG A 364 -14.81 -12.22 21.93
C ARG A 364 -14.71 -11.66 20.51
N THR A 365 -15.68 -10.84 20.08
CA THR A 365 -15.83 -10.43 18.68
C THR A 365 -14.77 -9.45 18.22
N LEU A 366 -14.32 -8.52 19.08
CA LEU A 366 -13.20 -7.63 18.77
C LEU A 366 -11.89 -8.41 18.75
N LYS A 367 -11.69 -9.33 19.70
CA LYS A 367 -10.50 -10.19 19.72
C LYS A 367 -10.37 -10.96 18.40
N LYS A 368 -11.46 -11.61 17.96
CA LYS A 368 -11.49 -12.34 16.69
C LYS A 368 -11.29 -11.41 15.48
N ALA A 369 -11.89 -10.21 15.47
CA ALA A 369 -11.66 -9.23 14.39
C ALA A 369 -10.19 -8.81 14.30
N GLN A 370 -9.55 -8.57 15.45
CA GLN A 370 -8.12 -8.24 15.54
C GLN A 370 -7.21 -9.41 15.11
N GLU A 371 -7.58 -10.66 15.40
CA GLU A 371 -6.86 -11.86 14.93
C GLU A 371 -6.98 -12.04 13.41
N LEU A 372 -8.17 -11.82 12.86
CA LEU A 372 -8.38 -11.81 11.41
C LEU A 372 -7.57 -10.69 10.75
N ALA A 373 -7.50 -9.50 11.36
CA ALA A 373 -6.64 -8.42 10.88
C ALA A 373 -5.15 -8.77 10.96
N ALA A 374 -4.68 -9.37 12.07
CA ALA A 374 -3.30 -9.80 12.19
C ALA A 374 -2.91 -10.78 11.08
N ARG A 375 -3.81 -11.72 10.74
CA ARG A 375 -3.63 -12.58 9.58
C ARG A 375 -3.52 -11.78 8.27
N ALA A 376 -4.48 -10.91 7.99
CA ALA A 376 -4.57 -10.17 6.72
C ALA A 376 -3.28 -9.37 6.43
N TYR A 377 -2.72 -8.74 7.46
CA TYR A 377 -1.52 -7.91 7.35
C TYR A 377 -0.21 -8.67 7.64
N GLY A 378 -0.27 -9.98 7.88
CA GLY A 378 0.92 -10.80 8.16
C GLY A 378 1.62 -10.47 9.49
N ALA A 379 0.90 -9.92 10.47
CA ALA A 379 1.42 -9.55 11.78
C ALA A 379 1.22 -10.67 12.83
N LYS A 380 2.00 -10.66 13.91
CA LYS A 380 1.76 -11.56 15.07
C LYS A 380 0.55 -11.09 15.88
N HIS A 381 0.42 -9.77 16.05
CA HIS A 381 -0.73 -9.14 16.71
C HIS A 381 -1.18 -7.89 15.94
N THR A 382 -2.46 -7.55 16.06
CA THR A 382 -3.02 -6.30 15.53
C THR A 382 -4.00 -5.69 16.52
N PHE A 383 -3.97 -4.36 16.65
CA PHE A 383 -4.82 -3.58 17.54
C PHE A 383 -5.56 -2.49 16.77
N PHE A 384 -6.85 -2.33 17.04
CA PHE A 384 -7.68 -1.32 16.40
C PHE A 384 -7.64 -0.01 17.19
N VAL A 385 -7.39 1.11 16.52
CA VAL A 385 -7.29 2.43 17.15
C VAL A 385 -8.38 3.33 16.59
N THR A 386 -9.10 4.02 17.47
CA THR A 386 -10.25 4.87 17.14
C THR A 386 -9.94 6.36 17.13
N ASN A 387 -8.68 6.75 17.32
CA ASN A 387 -8.23 8.15 17.33
C ASN A 387 -7.03 8.39 16.39
N GLY A 388 -7.01 7.68 15.26
CA GLY A 388 -6.05 7.81 14.17
C GLY A 388 -4.64 7.31 14.50
N THR A 389 -3.79 7.27 13.46
CA THR A 389 -2.37 6.84 13.61
C THR A 389 -1.58 7.77 14.52
N SER A 390 -2.00 9.03 14.62
CA SER A 390 -1.48 9.96 15.62
C SER A 390 -1.49 9.38 17.03
N THR A 391 -2.51 8.60 17.37
CA THR A 391 -2.65 7.93 18.68
C THR A 391 -1.90 6.60 18.68
N ALA A 392 -1.98 5.84 17.58
CA ALA A 392 -1.22 4.60 17.40
C ALA A 392 0.29 4.79 17.66
N ASN A 393 0.87 5.85 17.08
CA ASN A 393 2.27 6.23 17.29
C ASN A 393 2.59 6.52 18.76
N LYS A 394 1.68 7.16 19.50
CA LYS A 394 1.88 7.44 20.93
C LYS A 394 1.82 6.17 21.78
N VAL A 395 0.90 5.26 21.45
CA VAL A 395 0.82 3.95 22.10
C VAL A 395 2.13 3.18 21.95
N VAL A 396 2.65 3.04 20.73
CA VAL A 396 3.89 2.29 20.49
C VAL A 396 5.08 2.94 21.22
N HIS A 397 5.22 4.26 21.11
CA HIS A 397 6.30 4.99 21.80
C HIS A 397 6.20 4.86 23.32
N GLN A 398 5.03 5.13 23.90
CA GLN A 398 4.84 5.03 25.36
C GLN A 398 5.03 3.59 25.89
N ALA A 399 4.74 2.58 25.08
CA ALA A 399 4.94 1.19 25.46
C ALA A 399 6.42 0.78 25.53
N LEU A 400 7.30 1.40 24.72
CA LEU A 400 8.63 0.86 24.43
C LEU A 400 9.79 1.79 24.78
N VAL A 401 9.49 3.06 25.05
CA VAL A 401 10.47 4.13 25.31
C VAL A 401 10.25 4.66 26.73
N ALA A 402 11.30 4.57 27.55
CA ALA A 402 11.36 5.15 28.89
C ALA A 402 11.96 6.57 28.86
N PRO A 403 11.81 7.36 29.94
CA PRO A 403 12.53 8.62 30.08
C PRO A 403 14.03 8.43 29.90
N ASN A 404 14.67 9.33 29.14
CA ASN A 404 16.08 9.31 28.76
C ASN A 404 16.49 8.26 27.72
N ASP A 405 15.64 7.33 27.30
CA ASP A 405 15.95 6.50 26.13
C ASP A 405 16.14 7.40 24.90
N VAL A 406 17.13 7.09 24.07
CA VAL A 406 17.36 7.77 22.79
C VAL A 406 16.53 7.11 21.71
N VAL A 407 15.83 7.92 20.92
CA VAL A 407 15.07 7.47 19.75
C VAL A 407 15.64 8.16 18.53
N LEU A 408 16.08 7.38 17.54
CA LEU A 408 16.47 7.94 16.25
C LEU A 408 15.18 8.19 15.45
N VAL A 409 14.90 9.45 15.14
CA VAL A 409 13.61 9.88 14.58
C VAL A 409 13.82 10.48 13.20
N ASP A 410 13.13 9.95 12.20
CA ASP A 410 13.00 10.58 10.89
C ASP A 410 12.56 12.04 11.04
N ARG A 411 13.34 12.95 10.46
CA ARG A 411 13.04 14.37 10.51
C ARG A 411 11.75 14.74 9.78
N ASN A 412 11.40 14.03 8.72
CA ASN A 412 10.17 14.21 7.94
C ASN A 412 8.98 13.43 8.55
N CYS A 413 9.00 13.20 9.86
CA CYS A 413 7.96 12.45 10.53
C CYS A 413 6.75 13.30 10.91
N HIS A 414 5.63 12.62 11.15
CA HIS A 414 4.41 13.28 11.60
C HIS A 414 4.54 13.85 13.02
N LYS A 415 3.87 14.98 13.29
CA LYS A 415 3.82 15.68 14.60
C LYS A 415 3.62 14.77 15.81
N SER A 416 2.92 13.65 15.63
CA SER A 416 2.69 12.67 16.69
C SER A 416 3.97 12.09 17.29
N HIS A 417 5.04 11.89 16.52
CA HIS A 417 6.28 11.31 17.07
C HIS A 417 6.98 12.28 18.02
N HIS A 418 7.04 13.56 17.65
CA HIS A 418 7.55 14.59 18.56
C HIS A 418 6.70 14.72 19.82
N HIS A 419 5.37 14.65 19.69
CA HIS A 419 4.48 14.61 20.85
C HIS A 419 4.71 13.35 21.70
N SER A 420 5.03 12.21 21.09
CA SER A 420 5.40 11.00 21.84
C SER A 420 6.64 11.23 22.67
N MET A 421 7.71 11.80 22.11
CA MET A 421 8.95 12.11 22.85
C MET A 421 8.70 13.06 24.02
N MET A 422 7.84 14.06 23.81
CA MET A 422 7.40 14.96 24.86
C MET A 422 6.65 14.21 25.99
N LEU A 423 5.80 13.24 25.66
CA LEU A 423 5.00 12.48 26.63
C LEU A 423 5.84 11.45 27.40
N THR A 424 6.71 10.71 26.69
CA THR A 424 7.53 9.65 27.29
C THR A 424 8.75 10.19 28.01
N GLY A 425 9.25 11.37 27.63
CA GLY A 425 10.54 11.88 28.09
C GLY A 425 11.73 11.20 27.39
N GLY A 426 11.49 10.48 26.29
CA GLY A 426 12.56 10.01 25.41
C GLY A 426 13.27 11.19 24.74
N ARG A 427 14.56 11.01 24.43
CA ARG A 427 15.41 12.02 23.79
C ARG A 427 15.49 11.75 22.29
N PRO A 428 14.87 12.57 21.42
CA PRO A 428 14.99 12.39 19.99
C PRO A 428 16.38 12.78 19.48
N ALA A 429 16.98 11.90 18.69
CA ALA A 429 18.09 12.20 17.80
C ALA A 429 17.55 12.19 16.36
N TYR A 430 17.50 13.37 15.72
CA TYR A 430 16.87 13.48 14.41
C TYR A 430 17.78 13.00 13.28
N LEU A 431 17.19 12.30 12.32
CA LEU A 431 17.83 11.79 11.12
C LEU A 431 17.46 12.68 9.94
N ASP A 432 18.45 13.33 9.33
CA ASP A 432 18.25 14.18 8.17
C ASP A 432 18.00 13.36 6.90
N ALA A 433 16.98 13.76 6.15
CA ALA A 433 16.67 13.22 4.83
C ALA A 433 17.39 14.04 3.75
N TYR A 434 17.67 13.44 2.59
CA TYR A 434 18.27 14.20 1.49
C TYR A 434 17.31 15.28 0.97
N PRO A 435 17.79 16.50 0.67
CA PRO A 435 16.93 17.59 0.21
C PRO A 435 16.62 17.48 -1.28
N LEU A 436 15.38 17.80 -1.67
CA LEU A 436 14.99 18.04 -3.06
C LEU A 436 14.68 19.53 -3.24
N ASN A 437 15.75 20.34 -3.24
CA ASN A 437 15.67 21.81 -3.22
C ASN A 437 14.87 22.37 -4.40
N ASP A 438 14.99 21.76 -5.59
CA ASP A 438 14.27 22.17 -6.80
C ASP A 438 12.74 22.04 -6.67
N PHE A 439 12.25 21.23 -5.72
CA PHE A 439 10.83 20.94 -5.53
C PHE A 439 10.28 21.34 -4.15
N ALA A 440 11.13 21.86 -3.25
CA ALA A 440 10.75 22.34 -1.91
C ALA A 440 10.27 21.27 -0.90
N PHE A 441 10.75 20.03 -1.01
CA PHE A 441 10.50 19.01 0.02
C PHE A 441 11.69 18.06 0.19
N TYR A 442 11.67 17.25 1.26
CA TYR A 442 12.72 16.27 1.52
C TYR A 442 12.36 14.92 0.91
N GLY A 443 13.41 14.17 0.55
CA GLY A 443 13.28 12.77 0.22
C GLY A 443 13.23 11.88 1.47
N ALA A 444 14.06 10.85 1.47
CA ALA A 444 14.17 9.85 2.53
C ALA A 444 15.49 9.95 3.30
N VAL A 445 15.56 9.30 4.46
CA VAL A 445 16.77 9.16 5.27
C VAL A 445 17.61 8.00 4.71
N PRO A 446 18.83 8.24 4.19
CA PRO A 446 19.70 7.18 3.71
C PRO A 446 20.08 6.19 4.82
N ILE A 447 20.18 4.90 4.49
CA ILE A 447 20.61 3.85 5.43
C ILE A 447 21.98 4.20 6.02
N GLU A 448 22.88 4.74 5.20
CA GLU A 448 24.19 5.23 5.62
C GLU A 448 24.10 6.24 6.78
N ARG A 449 23.13 7.15 6.75
CA ARG A 449 22.93 8.15 7.81
C ARG A 449 22.49 7.51 9.12
N VAL A 450 21.62 6.49 9.05
CA VAL A 450 21.18 5.73 10.23
C VAL A 450 22.34 4.95 10.83
N LYS A 451 23.14 4.28 9.98
CA LYS A 451 24.34 3.54 10.39
C LYS A 451 25.35 4.47 11.04
N GLN A 452 25.68 5.59 10.41
CA GLN A 452 26.61 6.58 10.96
C GLN A 452 26.21 6.98 12.37
N LEU A 453 24.94 7.33 12.59
CA LEU A 453 24.50 7.76 13.91
C LEU A 453 24.60 6.63 14.95
N LEU A 454 24.25 5.39 14.60
CA LEU A 454 24.47 4.24 15.49
C LEU A 454 25.96 4.02 15.81
N LEU A 455 26.85 4.22 14.83
CA LEU A 455 28.31 4.14 15.03
C LEU A 455 28.81 5.29 15.92
N ASP A 456 28.28 6.50 15.76
CA ASP A 456 28.59 7.65 16.62
C ASP A 456 28.21 7.36 18.09
N TYR A 457 27.02 6.79 18.32
CA TYR A 457 26.60 6.35 19.66
C TYR A 457 27.49 5.22 20.21
N ARG A 458 27.95 4.29 19.34
CA ARG A 458 28.90 3.24 19.72
C ARG A 458 30.24 3.83 20.15
N ALA A 459 30.78 4.78 19.38
CA ALA A 459 32.04 5.46 19.66
C ALA A 459 31.97 6.29 20.95
N ALA A 460 30.82 6.90 21.24
CA ALA A 460 30.56 7.64 22.47
C ALA A 460 30.29 6.73 23.69
N GLY A 461 30.17 5.41 23.50
CA GLY A 461 29.83 4.46 24.58
C GLY A 461 28.40 4.59 25.10
N ARG A 462 27.49 5.11 24.27
CA ARG A 462 26.07 5.39 24.60
C ARG A 462 25.08 4.61 23.71
N LEU A 463 25.53 3.57 23.02
CA LEU A 463 24.70 2.76 22.11
C LEU A 463 23.58 1.98 22.85
N ASP A 464 23.79 1.69 24.13
CA ASP A 464 22.80 1.09 25.02
C ASP A 464 21.61 2.02 25.29
N GLU A 465 21.83 3.34 25.26
CA GLU A 465 20.77 4.34 25.41
C GLU A 465 19.84 4.40 24.20
N VAL A 466 20.34 4.05 22.99
CA VAL A 466 19.51 4.02 21.78
C VAL A 466 18.50 2.89 21.91
N ARG A 467 17.22 3.20 21.91
CA ARG A 467 16.16 2.21 22.11
C ARG A 467 15.42 1.85 20.83
N MET A 468 15.17 2.85 19.98
CA MET A 468 14.27 2.71 18.84
C MET A 468 14.70 3.57 17.66
N VAL A 469 14.49 3.05 16.44
CA VAL A 469 14.46 3.82 15.19
C VAL A 469 13.01 3.99 14.74
N THR A 470 12.60 5.23 14.46
CA THR A 470 11.28 5.56 13.92
C THR A 470 11.42 6.21 12.55
N LEU A 471 10.88 5.56 11.51
CA LEU A 471 10.94 6.04 10.13
C LEU A 471 9.54 6.08 9.48
N THR A 472 9.32 7.05 8.59
CA THR A 472 8.05 7.20 7.86
C THR A 472 8.11 6.44 6.54
N ASN A 473 7.35 5.35 6.40
CA ASN A 473 7.33 4.55 5.19
C ASN A 473 5.89 4.36 4.65
N THR A 474 5.48 5.02 3.58
CA THR A 474 6.27 5.86 2.68
C THR A 474 6.34 7.30 3.14
N THR A 475 7.30 8.05 2.61
CA THR A 475 7.25 9.52 2.69
C THR A 475 5.95 10.04 2.05
N PHE A 476 5.56 11.28 2.35
CA PHE A 476 4.31 11.84 1.81
C PHE A 476 4.25 11.81 0.28
N ASP A 477 5.39 12.09 -0.37
CA ASP A 477 5.56 12.17 -1.82
C ASP A 477 5.79 10.78 -2.47
N GLY A 478 5.75 9.70 -1.69
CA GLY A 478 5.74 8.34 -2.21
C GLY A 478 7.10 7.66 -2.29
N ILE A 479 8.16 8.22 -1.71
CA ILE A 479 9.45 7.50 -1.60
C ILE A 479 9.32 6.40 -0.54
N VAL A 480 9.60 5.16 -0.95
CA VAL A 480 9.45 3.92 -0.17
C VAL A 480 10.82 3.38 0.20
N TYR A 481 11.01 3.06 1.48
CA TYR A 481 12.24 2.44 2.00
C TYR A 481 12.31 0.96 1.66
N ASP A 482 13.48 0.33 1.77
CA ASP A 482 13.64 -1.12 2.01
C ASP A 482 13.63 -1.42 3.53
N PRO A 483 12.50 -1.78 4.16
CA PRO A 483 12.50 -2.03 5.59
C PRO A 483 13.35 -3.24 5.97
N TYR A 484 13.42 -4.26 5.10
CA TYR A 484 14.23 -5.45 5.35
C TYR A 484 15.71 -5.08 5.44
N ARG A 485 16.23 -4.32 4.46
CA ARG A 485 17.62 -3.87 4.45
C ARG A 485 17.93 -2.92 5.59
N VAL A 486 17.10 -1.91 5.83
CA VAL A 486 17.27 -0.95 6.94
C VAL A 486 17.37 -1.70 8.28
N MET A 487 16.41 -2.59 8.56
CA MET A 487 16.39 -3.35 9.82
C MET A 487 17.60 -4.28 9.94
N SER A 488 17.95 -4.99 8.86
CA SER A 488 19.09 -5.92 8.85
C SER A 488 20.39 -5.20 9.17
N GLU A 489 20.66 -4.09 8.48
CA GLU A 489 21.92 -3.37 8.65
C GLU A 489 22.01 -2.67 10.02
N CYS A 490 20.90 -2.15 10.54
CA CYS A 490 20.87 -1.56 11.87
C CYS A 490 21.05 -2.60 12.98
N LEU A 491 20.43 -3.79 12.84
CA LEU A 491 20.57 -4.90 13.81
C LEU A 491 21.98 -5.50 13.81
N ALA A 492 22.74 -5.34 12.73
CA ALA A 492 24.16 -5.71 12.70
C ALA A 492 25.03 -4.81 13.60
N ILE A 493 24.63 -3.55 13.81
CA ILE A 493 25.32 -2.61 14.71
C ILE A 493 24.76 -2.73 16.13
N LYS A 494 23.43 -2.84 16.26
CA LYS A 494 22.72 -2.93 17.54
C LYS A 494 21.67 -4.06 17.51
N PRO A 495 22.00 -5.26 18.01
CA PRO A 495 21.16 -6.46 17.85
C PRO A 495 19.80 -6.46 18.58
N ASP A 496 19.54 -5.51 19.48
CA ASP A 496 18.31 -5.42 20.28
C ASP A 496 17.44 -4.20 19.92
N LEU A 497 17.76 -3.51 18.82
CA LEU A 497 17.09 -2.29 18.39
C LEU A 497 15.62 -2.54 18.00
N VAL A 498 14.74 -1.63 18.44
CA VAL A 498 13.32 -1.65 18.09
C VAL A 498 13.05 -0.76 16.88
N PHE A 499 12.17 -1.20 15.98
CA PHE A 499 11.77 -0.43 14.80
C PHE A 499 10.29 -0.07 14.87
N LEU A 500 9.99 1.23 14.69
CA LEU A 500 8.65 1.71 14.41
C LEU A 500 8.60 2.29 12.99
N TRP A 501 7.85 1.61 12.12
CA TRP A 501 7.53 2.09 10.78
C TRP A 501 6.17 2.79 10.81
N ASP A 502 6.16 4.11 10.62
CA ASP A 502 4.91 4.83 10.37
C ASP A 502 4.47 4.60 8.93
N GLU A 503 3.56 3.65 8.75
CA GLU A 503 2.95 3.26 7.48
C GLU A 503 1.56 3.90 7.28
N ALA A 504 1.32 5.09 7.85
CA ALA A 504 0.05 5.78 7.72
C ALA A 504 -0.40 5.96 6.25
N TRP A 505 0.55 6.09 5.34
CA TRP A 505 0.33 6.30 3.90
C TRP A 505 0.44 5.03 3.06
N PHE A 506 0.72 3.88 3.68
CA PHE A 506 1.08 2.65 2.98
C PHE A 506 0.32 1.40 3.46
N ALA A 507 -0.85 1.60 4.09
CA ALA A 507 -1.66 0.49 4.61
C ALA A 507 -2.07 -0.53 3.55
N PHE A 508 -2.20 -0.10 2.30
CA PHE A 508 -2.54 -0.98 1.18
C PHE A 508 -1.36 -1.85 0.71
N GLY A 509 -0.12 -1.52 1.11
CA GLY A 509 1.11 -2.13 0.58
C GLY A 509 1.16 -3.64 0.76
N ALA A 510 0.51 -4.19 1.79
CA ALA A 510 0.48 -5.62 2.07
C ALA A 510 -0.27 -6.45 1.01
N PHE A 511 -1.12 -5.82 0.19
CA PHE A 511 -2.08 -6.54 -0.66
C PHE A 511 -1.67 -6.67 -2.13
N HIS A 512 -0.43 -6.31 -2.50
CA HIS A 512 0.11 -6.58 -3.83
C HIS A 512 1.53 -7.18 -3.71
N PRO A 513 1.89 -8.22 -4.52
CA PRO A 513 3.13 -8.98 -4.33
C PRO A 513 4.38 -8.11 -4.34
N VAL A 514 4.45 -7.14 -5.26
CA VAL A 514 5.61 -6.25 -5.37
C VAL A 514 5.67 -5.24 -4.23
N THR A 515 4.55 -4.64 -3.82
CA THR A 515 4.57 -3.62 -2.76
C THR A 515 4.74 -4.24 -1.37
N ARG A 516 4.24 -5.46 -1.17
CA ARG A 516 4.25 -6.16 0.11
C ARG A 516 5.67 -6.38 0.64
N CYS A 517 6.65 -6.61 -0.24
CA CYS A 517 8.04 -6.80 0.18
C CYS A 517 8.62 -5.57 0.89
N ARG A 518 8.06 -4.37 0.65
CA ARG A 518 8.47 -3.11 1.30
C ARG A 518 7.56 -2.69 2.46
N THR A 519 6.77 -3.62 3.01
CA THR A 519 6.05 -3.42 4.28
C THR A 519 6.88 -3.93 5.46
N ALA A 520 6.71 -3.29 6.61
CA ALA A 520 7.40 -3.65 7.84
C ALA A 520 7.09 -5.08 8.29
N MET A 521 5.83 -5.51 8.23
CA MET A 521 5.43 -6.85 8.69
C MET A 521 5.97 -7.96 7.80
N ALA A 522 5.95 -7.80 6.47
CA ALA A 522 6.54 -8.77 5.56
C ALA A 522 8.07 -8.84 5.73
N SER A 523 8.72 -7.69 5.87
CA SER A 523 10.16 -7.59 6.09
C SER A 523 10.59 -8.23 7.42
N ALA A 524 9.85 -7.99 8.50
CA ALA A 524 10.12 -8.58 9.81
C ALA A 524 10.00 -10.11 9.79
N LYS A 525 8.96 -10.62 9.11
CA LYS A 525 8.78 -12.06 8.90
C LYS A 525 9.94 -12.68 8.12
N LEU A 526 10.32 -12.05 7.01
CA LEU A 526 11.44 -12.53 6.18
C LEU A 526 12.75 -12.51 6.97
N LEU A 527 13.02 -11.43 7.71
CA LEU A 527 14.22 -11.30 8.52
C LEU A 527 14.31 -12.37 9.60
N GLU A 528 13.23 -12.61 10.36
CA GLU A 528 13.20 -13.68 11.37
C GLU A 528 13.45 -15.07 10.74
N GLN A 529 12.93 -15.33 9.54
CA GLN A 529 13.18 -16.58 8.81
C GLN A 529 14.64 -16.70 8.34
N GLN A 530 15.22 -15.61 7.84
CA GLN A 530 16.60 -15.60 7.34
C GLN A 530 17.60 -15.80 8.48
N LEU A 531 17.42 -15.14 9.63
CA LEU A 531 18.27 -15.28 10.82
C LEU A 531 18.39 -16.74 11.29
N GLN A 532 17.34 -17.55 11.09
CA GLN A 532 17.30 -18.96 11.46
C GLN A 532 17.95 -19.89 10.42
N SER A 533 18.43 -19.37 9.29
CA SER A 533 18.97 -20.17 8.20
C SER A 533 20.47 -20.41 8.33
N ALA A 534 20.91 -21.62 7.94
CA ALA A 534 22.34 -21.95 7.90
C ALA A 534 23.13 -21.13 6.86
N ALA A 535 22.45 -20.62 5.82
CA ALA A 535 23.06 -19.73 4.84
C ALA A 535 23.40 -18.37 5.46
N HIS A 536 22.47 -17.81 6.24
CA HIS A 536 22.69 -16.57 6.98
C HIS A 536 23.80 -16.69 8.01
N GLU A 537 23.82 -17.79 8.79
CA GLU A 537 24.88 -18.02 9.77
C GLU A 537 26.28 -18.05 9.15
N ARG A 538 26.43 -18.67 7.97
CA ARG A 538 27.70 -18.65 7.23
C ARG A 538 28.06 -17.25 6.74
N ALA A 539 27.12 -16.56 6.10
CA ALA A 539 27.34 -15.21 5.58
C ALA A 539 27.71 -14.22 6.70
N TYR A 540 27.08 -14.35 7.88
CA TYR A 540 27.43 -13.57 9.05
C TYR A 540 28.88 -13.82 9.49
N ARG A 541 29.30 -15.09 9.62
CA ARG A 541 30.68 -15.43 10.04
C ARG A 541 31.72 -14.90 9.05
N GLU A 542 31.48 -15.06 7.75
CA GLU A 542 32.34 -14.52 6.70
C GLU A 542 32.46 -12.99 6.79
N GLN A 543 31.35 -12.29 7.08
CA GLN A 543 31.40 -10.83 7.24
C GLN A 543 32.11 -10.40 8.53
N GLN A 544 32.08 -11.20 9.61
CA GLN A 544 32.83 -10.86 10.82
C GLN A 544 34.35 -10.79 10.58
N GLU A 545 34.89 -11.60 9.67
CA GLU A 545 36.30 -11.55 9.27
C GLU A 545 36.67 -10.25 8.51
N ILE A 546 35.67 -9.57 7.94
CA ILE A 546 35.84 -8.27 7.27
C ILE A 546 35.71 -7.12 8.28
N LEU A 547 34.74 -7.22 9.19
CA LEU A 547 34.39 -6.14 10.13
C LEU A 547 35.26 -6.10 11.38
N PHE A 548 36.01 -7.16 11.68
CA PHE A 548 36.87 -7.26 12.85
C PHE A 548 38.23 -7.85 12.49
N SER A 549 39.29 -7.32 13.10
CA SER A 549 40.62 -7.94 13.06
C SER A 549 40.71 -9.16 13.97
N GLU A 550 41.78 -9.96 13.82
CA GLU A 550 42.01 -11.18 14.62
C GLU A 550 42.03 -10.94 16.15
N ASP A 551 42.35 -9.71 16.59
CA ASP A 551 42.34 -9.30 17.99
C ASP A 551 40.97 -8.78 18.49
N GLY A 552 39.95 -8.77 17.63
CA GLY A 552 38.59 -8.33 17.94
C GLY A 552 38.38 -6.82 17.82
N THR A 553 39.35 -6.06 17.31
CA THR A 553 39.18 -4.62 17.05
C THR A 553 38.23 -4.41 15.87
N PRO A 554 37.17 -3.58 16.00
CA PRO A 554 36.28 -3.28 14.88
C PRO A 554 37.01 -2.50 13.79
N ALA A 555 36.69 -2.77 12.53
CA ALA A 555 37.15 -2.02 11.38
C ALA A 555 36.73 -0.53 11.47
N PRO A 556 37.45 0.38 10.79
CA PRO A 556 37.06 1.79 10.69
C PRO A 556 35.63 1.97 10.18
N ASP A 557 34.95 3.03 10.61
CA ASP A 557 33.54 3.28 10.30
C ASP A 557 33.28 3.31 8.78
N GLU A 558 34.24 3.75 7.96
CA GLU A 558 34.10 3.77 6.49
C GLU A 558 33.83 2.36 5.91
N VAL A 559 34.38 1.32 6.54
CA VAL A 559 34.09 -0.08 6.15
C VAL A 559 32.66 -0.42 6.54
N TRP A 560 32.26 -0.12 7.77
CA TRP A 560 30.90 -0.37 8.25
C TRP A 560 29.84 0.32 7.39
N LEU A 561 30.09 1.56 6.97
CA LEU A 561 29.17 2.35 6.14
C LEU A 561 29.03 1.78 4.73
N ARG A 562 30.14 1.40 4.09
CA ARG A 562 30.17 0.89 2.71
C ARG A 562 29.62 -0.53 2.58
N GLU A 563 29.87 -1.39 3.55
CA GLU A 563 29.42 -2.79 3.49
C GLU A 563 27.90 -2.91 3.76
N ARG A 564 27.23 -3.83 3.06
CA ARG A 564 25.85 -4.23 3.36
C ARG A 564 25.86 -5.16 4.57
N LEU A 565 25.54 -4.61 5.74
CA LEU A 565 25.72 -5.31 7.00
C LEU A 565 24.71 -6.45 7.21
N ILE A 566 25.18 -7.53 7.81
CA ILE A 566 24.43 -8.76 8.10
C ILE A 566 24.30 -8.88 9.63
N PRO A 567 23.08 -8.97 10.17
CA PRO A 567 22.86 -9.07 11.60
C PRO A 567 23.32 -10.41 12.17
N SER A 568 23.72 -10.40 13.45
CA SER A 568 23.98 -11.64 14.21
C SER A 568 22.77 -12.57 14.16
N PRO A 569 22.96 -13.90 14.06
CA PRO A 569 21.88 -14.88 14.21
C PRO A 569 21.07 -14.73 15.51
N ASP A 570 21.68 -14.15 16.55
CA ASP A 570 21.05 -13.91 17.86
C ASP A 570 20.29 -12.56 17.94
N ALA A 571 20.29 -11.76 16.88
CA ALA A 571 19.58 -10.48 16.85
C ALA A 571 18.06 -10.65 17.08
N ARG A 572 17.45 -9.66 17.73
CA ARG A 572 16.03 -9.67 18.10
C ARG A 572 15.23 -8.82 17.10
N VAL A 573 14.30 -9.45 16.40
CA VAL A 573 13.39 -8.78 15.46
C VAL A 573 12.20 -8.22 16.24
N ARG A 574 12.23 -6.90 16.48
CA ARG A 574 11.22 -6.15 17.25
C ARG A 574 10.67 -4.99 16.43
N VAL A 575 9.54 -5.22 15.75
CA VAL A 575 9.04 -4.35 14.70
C VAL A 575 7.57 -4.02 14.92
N TYR A 576 7.26 -2.74 14.81
CA TYR A 576 5.92 -2.18 14.93
C TYR A 576 5.59 -1.38 13.67
N ALA A 577 4.37 -1.53 13.17
CA ALA A 577 3.87 -0.71 12.07
C ALA A 577 2.56 -0.05 12.47
N THR A 578 2.41 1.22 12.14
CA THR A 578 1.19 1.98 12.45
C THR A 578 0.57 2.48 11.15
N GLN A 579 -0.71 2.22 10.96
CA GLN A 579 -1.38 2.45 9.67
C GLN A 579 -2.65 3.28 9.85
N SER A 580 -2.89 4.24 8.94
CA SER A 580 -4.14 4.99 8.87
C SER A 580 -5.03 4.31 7.86
N THR A 581 -5.80 3.32 8.32
CA THR A 581 -6.72 2.57 7.43
C THR A 581 -7.64 3.53 6.68
N HIS A 582 -8.14 4.59 7.32
CA HIS A 582 -9.02 5.58 6.70
C HIS A 582 -8.37 6.49 5.62
N LYS A 583 -7.04 6.47 5.46
CA LYS A 583 -6.35 7.29 4.45
C LYS A 583 -6.26 6.59 3.10
N THR A 584 -5.92 5.30 3.11
CA THR A 584 -5.61 4.55 1.88
C THR A 584 -6.45 3.29 1.69
N LEU A 585 -7.26 2.93 2.69
CA LEU A 585 -8.16 1.78 2.68
C LEU A 585 -9.56 2.21 3.17
N THR A 586 -10.47 1.24 3.27
CA THR A 586 -11.85 1.47 3.72
C THR A 586 -11.94 1.49 5.23
N ALA A 587 -12.08 2.68 5.81
CA ALA A 587 -12.48 2.88 7.20
C ALA A 587 -13.03 4.30 7.40
N LEU A 588 -13.83 4.51 8.45
CA LEU A 588 -14.21 5.86 8.87
C LEU A 588 -12.98 6.62 9.39
N ARG A 589 -12.99 7.95 9.24
CA ARG A 589 -11.93 8.84 9.76
C ARG A 589 -11.61 8.48 11.22
N GLN A 590 -10.33 8.61 11.58
CA GLN A 590 -9.73 8.13 12.83
C GLN A 590 -9.55 6.61 12.95
N GLY A 591 -10.11 5.78 12.06
CA GLY A 591 -9.82 4.35 12.01
C GLY A 591 -8.34 4.08 11.68
N SER A 592 -7.66 3.37 12.56
CA SER A 592 -6.23 3.06 12.44
C SER A 592 -5.93 1.67 13.03
N MET A 593 -4.81 1.07 12.63
CA MET A 593 -4.32 -0.19 13.17
C MET A 593 -2.86 -0.08 13.61
N ILE A 594 -2.51 -0.81 14.67
CA ILE A 594 -1.13 -1.09 15.07
C ILE A 594 -0.87 -2.56 14.76
N HIS A 595 0.18 -2.86 14.01
CA HIS A 595 0.64 -4.21 13.71
C HIS A 595 1.95 -4.49 14.44
N VAL A 596 2.06 -5.67 15.03
CA VAL A 596 3.18 -6.04 15.90
C VAL A 596 3.84 -7.32 15.41
N TRP A 597 5.16 -7.26 15.28
CA TRP A 597 6.07 -8.38 15.12
C TRP A 597 7.23 -8.22 16.11
N ASP A 598 7.00 -8.59 17.38
CA ASP A 598 8.01 -8.51 18.43
C ASP A 598 8.32 -9.91 18.98
N GLN A 599 9.56 -10.38 18.82
CA GLN A 599 10.01 -11.67 19.37
C GLN A 599 10.06 -11.70 20.91
N ASP A 600 10.11 -10.53 21.55
CA ASP A 600 10.09 -10.36 23.00
C ASP A 600 8.72 -9.92 23.52
N TRP A 601 7.66 -10.04 22.70
CA TRP A 601 6.29 -9.61 23.03
C TRP A 601 5.80 -10.13 24.38
N VAL A 602 5.80 -11.46 24.56
CA VAL A 602 5.25 -12.12 25.76
C VAL A 602 6.11 -11.84 27.00
N ARG A 603 7.42 -11.66 26.83
CA ARG A 603 8.36 -11.50 27.94
C ARG A 603 8.38 -10.06 28.46
N ASP A 604 8.43 -9.09 27.55
CA ASP A 604 8.81 -7.71 27.89
C ASP A 604 7.80 -6.66 27.42
N ALA A 605 7.17 -6.82 26.25
CA ALA A 605 6.44 -5.72 25.61
C ALA A 605 4.91 -5.72 25.82
N GLN A 606 4.30 -6.87 26.09
CA GLN A 606 2.84 -7.01 26.13
C GLN A 606 2.18 -6.15 27.20
N ASP A 607 2.67 -6.20 28.45
CA ASP A 607 2.07 -5.47 29.57
C ASP A 607 2.24 -3.95 29.43
N PRO A 608 3.45 -3.41 29.16
CA PRO A 608 3.61 -1.98 28.88
C PRO A 608 2.78 -1.50 27.69
N PHE A 609 2.66 -2.33 26.64
CA PHE A 609 1.82 -2.01 25.49
C PHE A 609 0.35 -1.93 25.84
N HIS A 610 -0.14 -2.86 26.66
CA HIS A 610 -1.53 -2.85 27.10
C HIS A 610 -1.86 -1.58 27.90
N GLU A 611 -1.00 -1.19 28.84
CA GLU A 611 -1.15 0.04 29.64
C GLU A 611 -1.07 1.31 28.77
N ALA A 612 -0.13 1.38 27.83
CA ALA A 612 -0.03 2.48 26.88
C ALA A 612 -1.26 2.57 25.97
N TYR A 613 -1.78 1.42 25.52
CA TYR A 613 -2.98 1.34 24.71
C TYR A 613 -4.21 1.84 25.48
N MET A 614 -4.37 1.46 26.75
CA MET A 614 -5.43 1.98 27.62
C MET A 614 -5.29 3.48 27.91
N THR A 615 -4.07 3.96 28.14
CA THR A 615 -3.79 5.40 28.38
C THR A 615 -4.32 6.30 27.26
N HIS A 616 -4.26 5.79 26.02
CA HIS A 616 -4.59 6.56 24.83
C HIS A 616 -5.95 6.23 24.21
N THR A 617 -6.65 5.21 24.72
CA THR A 617 -7.93 4.76 24.19
C THR A 617 -9.07 5.21 25.10
N SER A 618 -10.13 5.78 24.50
CA SER A 618 -11.34 6.14 25.25
C SER A 618 -11.97 4.90 25.89
N THR A 619 -12.46 5.04 27.13
CA THR A 619 -13.30 4.02 27.79
C THR A 619 -14.68 3.86 27.14
N SER A 620 -15.05 4.79 26.26
CA SER A 620 -16.24 4.76 25.40
C SER A 620 -15.80 4.93 23.94
N PRO A 621 -15.19 3.91 23.32
CA PRO A 621 -14.71 4.02 21.95
C PRO A 621 -15.88 3.96 20.96
N ASN A 622 -15.70 4.60 19.79
CA ASN A 622 -16.75 4.62 18.76
C ASN A 622 -16.82 3.26 18.03
N TYR A 623 -17.94 2.57 18.14
CA TYR A 623 -18.13 1.23 17.59
C TYR A 623 -18.34 1.23 16.07
N GLN A 624 -18.77 2.34 15.48
CA GLN A 624 -18.92 2.52 14.04
C GLN A 624 -17.54 2.57 13.38
N ILE A 625 -16.56 3.25 14.01
CA ILE A 625 -15.15 3.23 13.56
C ILE A 625 -14.60 1.80 13.65
N LEU A 626 -14.78 1.10 14.77
CA LEU A 626 -14.33 -0.29 14.92
C LEU A 626 -14.99 -1.24 13.91
N SER A 627 -16.28 -1.06 13.64
CA SER A 627 -17.00 -1.82 12.62
C SER A 627 -16.43 -1.57 11.23
N SER A 628 -16.09 -0.32 10.91
CA SER A 628 -15.48 0.01 9.62
C SER A 628 -14.10 -0.63 9.45
N LEU A 629 -13.32 -0.80 10.53
CA LEU A 629 -12.04 -1.50 10.50
C LEU A 629 -12.20 -3.00 10.25
N ASP A 630 -13.21 -3.64 10.86
CA ASP A 630 -13.50 -5.06 10.62
C ASP A 630 -13.99 -5.31 9.19
N ILE A 631 -14.89 -4.47 8.67
CA ILE A 631 -15.36 -4.54 7.27
C ILE A 631 -14.22 -4.24 6.30
N GLY A 632 -13.42 -3.20 6.55
CA GLY A 632 -12.27 -2.85 5.71
C GLY A 632 -11.26 -4.00 5.63
N ARG A 633 -11.05 -4.71 6.74
CA ARG A 633 -10.25 -5.94 6.79
C ARG A 633 -10.84 -7.06 5.92
N ARG A 634 -12.18 -7.22 5.88
CA ARG A 634 -12.83 -8.16 4.96
C ARG A 634 -12.57 -7.79 3.50
N GLN A 635 -12.69 -6.51 3.18
CA GLN A 635 -12.49 -6.04 1.82
C GLN A 635 -11.07 -6.36 1.34
N VAL A 636 -10.04 -6.04 2.12
CA VAL A 636 -8.66 -6.29 1.67
C VAL A 636 -8.31 -7.78 1.57
N GLU A 637 -8.94 -8.64 2.36
CA GLU A 637 -8.78 -10.11 2.28
C GLU A 637 -9.38 -10.72 1.01
N LEU A 638 -10.43 -10.11 0.46
CA LEU A 638 -11.16 -10.63 -0.70
C LEU A 638 -10.83 -9.89 -2.00
N GLU A 639 -10.62 -8.58 -1.91
CA GLU A 639 -10.51 -7.65 -3.04
C GLU A 639 -9.18 -6.87 -3.03
N GLY A 640 -8.35 -7.01 -1.99
CA GLY A 640 -7.17 -6.16 -1.79
C GLY A 640 -6.19 -6.20 -2.97
N PHE A 641 -5.92 -7.39 -3.50
CA PHE A 641 -5.07 -7.57 -4.69
C PHE A 641 -5.60 -6.81 -5.90
N GLU A 642 -6.89 -6.95 -6.20
CA GLU A 642 -7.54 -6.26 -7.31
C GLU A 642 -7.49 -4.74 -7.15
N LEU A 643 -7.89 -4.25 -5.97
CA LEU A 643 -8.03 -2.83 -5.70
C LEU A 643 -6.69 -2.10 -5.77
N VAL A 644 -5.63 -2.71 -5.23
CA VAL A 644 -4.28 -2.14 -5.31
C VAL A 644 -3.75 -2.19 -6.74
N GLN A 645 -3.92 -3.30 -7.45
CA GLN A 645 -3.51 -3.39 -8.85
C GLN A 645 -4.20 -2.34 -9.72
N LYS A 646 -5.53 -2.18 -9.57
CA LYS A 646 -6.31 -1.14 -10.26
C LYS A 646 -5.82 0.27 -9.93
N GLN A 647 -5.53 0.56 -8.66
CA GLN A 647 -4.97 1.85 -8.23
C GLN A 647 -3.66 2.15 -8.96
N LEU A 648 -2.72 1.20 -8.99
CA LEU A 648 -1.42 1.35 -9.65
C LEU A 648 -1.55 1.53 -11.18
N ASP A 649 -2.46 0.79 -11.81
CA ASP A 649 -2.75 0.89 -13.25
C ASP A 649 -3.34 2.26 -13.63
N LEU A 650 -4.27 2.77 -12.81
CA LEU A 650 -4.87 4.09 -13.00
C LEU A 650 -3.84 5.21 -12.82
N ALA A 651 -2.95 5.06 -11.86
CA ALA A 651 -1.88 6.02 -11.62
C ALA A 651 -0.92 6.10 -12.83
N THR A 652 -0.50 4.93 -13.32
CA THR A 652 0.34 4.82 -14.52
C THR A 652 -0.37 5.40 -15.74
N SER A 653 -1.68 5.17 -15.88
CA SER A 653 -2.49 5.72 -16.98
C SER A 653 -2.51 7.25 -16.97
N LEU A 654 -2.69 7.87 -15.80
CA LEU A 654 -2.64 9.33 -15.66
C LEU A 654 -1.26 9.88 -16.05
N SER A 655 -0.20 9.30 -15.50
CA SER A 655 1.18 9.71 -15.79
C SER A 655 1.52 9.59 -17.28
N GLN A 656 1.09 8.51 -17.93
CA GLN A 656 1.26 8.32 -19.37
C GLN A 656 0.45 9.32 -20.21
N ALA A 657 -0.78 9.62 -19.81
CA ALA A 657 -1.63 10.59 -20.50
C ALA A 657 -0.97 11.97 -20.53
N ILE A 658 -0.44 12.43 -19.39
CA ILE A 658 0.29 13.70 -19.29
C ILE A 658 1.55 13.69 -20.17
N ALA A 659 2.34 12.61 -20.11
CA ALA A 659 3.61 12.53 -20.84
C ALA A 659 3.42 12.44 -22.38
N ARG A 660 2.34 11.81 -22.86
CA ARG A 660 2.10 11.59 -24.29
C ARG A 660 1.31 12.72 -24.95
N HIS A 661 0.40 13.38 -24.21
CA HIS A 661 -0.45 14.42 -24.79
C HIS A 661 0.39 15.65 -25.18
N THR A 662 0.23 16.10 -26.44
CA THR A 662 1.08 17.13 -27.05
C THR A 662 1.07 18.45 -26.28
N LEU A 663 -0.10 18.85 -25.80
CA LEU A 663 -0.31 20.03 -24.97
C LEU A 663 0.20 19.82 -23.52
N LEU A 664 -0.33 18.81 -22.81
CA LEU A 664 0.01 18.57 -21.40
C LEU A 664 1.51 18.48 -21.14
N ARG A 665 2.29 17.77 -21.97
CA ARG A 665 3.74 17.62 -21.75
C ARG A 665 4.54 18.93 -21.86
N ARG A 666 3.96 19.95 -22.51
CA ARG A 666 4.57 21.29 -22.61
C ARG A 666 4.33 22.06 -21.31
N THR A 667 3.15 21.91 -20.72
CA THR A 667 2.71 22.63 -19.50
C THR A 667 3.09 21.94 -18.20
N PHE A 668 3.02 20.61 -18.15
CA PHE A 668 3.17 19.79 -16.95
C PHE A 668 4.25 18.72 -17.15
N ARG A 669 4.96 18.38 -16.06
CA ARG A 669 5.92 17.27 -16.05
C ARG A 669 5.68 16.39 -14.83
N VAL A 670 5.49 15.10 -15.05
CA VAL A 670 5.44 14.12 -13.96
C VAL A 670 6.86 13.87 -13.47
N LEU A 671 7.10 14.05 -12.17
CA LEU A 671 8.38 13.75 -11.55
C LEU A 671 8.55 12.23 -11.38
N THR A 672 9.75 11.74 -11.64
CA THR A 672 10.08 10.32 -11.72
C THR A 672 11.10 9.91 -10.65
N ALA A 673 11.48 8.64 -10.60
CA ALA A 673 12.55 8.18 -9.70
C ALA A 673 13.88 8.90 -9.94
N HIS A 674 14.15 9.36 -11.18
CA HIS A 674 15.36 10.12 -11.50
C HIS A 674 15.36 11.52 -10.90
N ASP A 675 14.17 12.10 -10.67
CA ASP A 675 14.00 13.43 -10.09
C ASP A 675 13.92 13.37 -8.55
N LEU A 676 13.29 12.31 -8.02
CA LEU A 676 12.96 12.20 -6.60
C LEU A 676 14.00 11.41 -5.80
N ILE A 677 14.84 10.61 -6.45
CA ILE A 677 15.80 9.72 -5.78
C ILE A 677 17.19 9.89 -6.40
N PRO A 678 18.21 10.31 -5.62
CA PRO A 678 19.59 10.39 -6.06
C PRO A 678 20.11 9.08 -6.66
N GLU A 679 20.99 9.16 -7.65
CA GLU A 679 21.49 8.01 -8.41
C GLU A 679 22.15 6.95 -7.52
N GLN A 680 22.89 7.36 -6.50
CA GLN A 680 23.57 6.44 -5.57
C GLN A 680 22.63 5.52 -4.76
N TYR A 681 21.33 5.83 -4.70
CA TYR A 681 20.32 5.03 -4.00
C TYR A 681 19.47 4.16 -4.94
N ARG A 682 19.80 4.17 -6.24
CA ARG A 682 19.13 3.39 -7.28
C ARG A 682 20.15 2.49 -7.97
N GLU A 683 20.00 1.18 -7.80
CA GLU A 683 20.74 0.19 -8.57
C GLU A 683 20.14 0.07 -9.98
N THR A 684 18.83 0.25 -10.11
CA THR A 684 18.13 0.25 -11.39
C THR A 684 18.13 1.62 -12.08
N GLY A 685 18.34 1.60 -13.39
CA GLY A 685 18.37 2.82 -14.22
C GLY A 685 17.01 3.34 -14.67
N ARG A 686 15.89 2.78 -14.18
CA ARG A 686 14.53 3.00 -14.73
C ARG A 686 13.83 4.18 -14.05
N ALA A 687 13.36 5.17 -14.83
CA ALA A 687 12.70 6.36 -14.28
C ALA A 687 11.29 6.07 -13.72
N MET A 688 10.51 5.22 -14.42
CA MET A 688 9.18 4.77 -14.00
C MET A 688 9.05 3.27 -14.24
N PRO A 689 9.57 2.42 -13.33
CA PRO A 689 9.65 0.97 -13.53
C PRO A 689 8.33 0.31 -13.96
N LEU A 690 7.21 0.62 -13.29
CA LEU A 690 5.89 0.04 -13.61
C LEU A 690 5.39 0.41 -15.03
N ARG A 691 5.81 1.55 -15.57
CA ARG A 691 5.47 1.94 -16.95
C ARG A 691 6.11 1.00 -17.97
N ASP A 692 7.29 0.48 -17.64
CA ASP A 692 8.07 -0.41 -18.50
C ASP A 692 7.67 -1.89 -18.31
N GLY A 693 7.04 -2.24 -17.18
CA GLY A 693 6.46 -3.55 -16.91
C GLY A 693 6.39 -3.90 -15.42
N LEU A 694 5.60 -4.92 -15.06
CA LEU A 694 5.54 -5.42 -13.68
C LEU A 694 6.87 -6.06 -13.26
N SER A 695 7.55 -6.73 -14.19
CA SER A 695 8.90 -7.31 -13.98
C SER A 695 9.92 -6.22 -13.62
N SER A 696 9.93 -5.12 -14.36
CA SER A 696 10.79 -3.95 -14.11
C SER A 696 10.47 -3.29 -12.77
N MET A 697 9.18 -3.17 -12.41
CA MET A 697 8.79 -2.71 -11.07
C MET A 697 9.32 -3.64 -9.99
N TRP A 698 9.17 -4.96 -10.17
CA TRP A 698 9.61 -5.93 -9.18
C TRP A 698 11.13 -5.86 -8.96
N GLU A 699 11.92 -5.82 -10.01
CA GLU A 699 13.38 -5.71 -9.93
C GLU A 699 13.81 -4.48 -9.11
N ALA A 700 13.28 -3.29 -9.43
CA ALA A 700 13.57 -2.07 -8.70
C ALA A 700 13.15 -2.18 -7.22
N TRP A 701 11.95 -2.70 -6.96
CA TRP A 701 11.44 -2.91 -5.60
C TRP A 701 12.16 -4.04 -4.84
N ALA A 702 12.96 -4.87 -5.49
CA ALA A 702 13.77 -5.90 -4.81
C ALA A 702 15.19 -5.43 -4.49
N THR A 703 15.72 -4.46 -5.24
CA THR A 703 17.15 -4.10 -5.25
C THR A 703 17.43 -2.69 -4.74
N ASP A 704 16.70 -1.69 -5.24
CA ASP A 704 16.98 -0.27 -4.94
C ASP A 704 16.79 0.05 -3.46
N GLU A 705 17.60 0.94 -2.90
CA GLU A 705 17.42 1.41 -1.52
C GLU A 705 16.09 2.14 -1.36
N PHE A 706 15.76 2.98 -2.35
CA PHE A 706 14.50 3.69 -2.44
C PHE A 706 13.79 3.44 -3.77
N VAL A 707 12.46 3.39 -3.72
CA VAL A 707 11.59 3.37 -4.91
C VAL A 707 10.47 4.39 -4.76
N VAL A 708 9.82 4.77 -5.87
CA VAL A 708 8.65 5.66 -5.85
C VAL A 708 7.38 4.82 -5.97
N ASP A 709 6.44 5.01 -5.04
CA ASP A 709 5.07 4.49 -5.09
C ASP A 709 4.35 5.09 -6.31
N PRO A 710 3.99 4.27 -7.33
CA PRO A 710 3.37 4.77 -8.55
C PRO A 710 2.05 5.50 -8.31
N SER A 711 1.36 5.23 -7.19
CA SER A 711 0.10 5.88 -6.84
C SER A 711 0.26 7.32 -6.34
N ARG A 712 1.49 7.79 -6.14
CA ARG A 712 1.87 9.16 -5.75
C ARG A 712 2.42 9.90 -6.96
N ILE A 713 1.58 10.74 -7.56
CA ILE A 713 1.85 11.36 -8.86
C ILE A 713 2.16 12.83 -8.61
N THR A 714 3.44 13.12 -8.41
CA THR A 714 3.94 14.49 -8.25
C THR A 714 4.11 15.12 -9.62
N ILE A 715 3.33 16.17 -9.89
CA ILE A 715 3.39 16.94 -11.13
C ILE A 715 4.08 18.28 -10.85
N GLU A 716 5.15 18.54 -11.58
CA GLU A 716 5.77 19.85 -11.67
C GLU A 716 4.89 20.78 -12.53
N ILE A 717 4.61 21.96 -11.98
CA ILE A 717 3.78 23.00 -12.57
C ILE A 717 4.57 24.28 -12.87
N SER A 718 5.91 24.29 -12.72
CA SER A 718 6.77 25.49 -12.91
C SER A 718 6.48 26.25 -14.21
N ARG A 719 6.09 25.54 -15.28
CA ARG A 719 5.84 26.11 -16.62
C ARG A 719 4.48 26.81 -16.76
N THR A 720 3.58 26.70 -15.78
CA THR A 720 2.31 27.43 -15.78
C THR A 720 2.51 28.91 -15.40
N GLY A 721 3.62 29.24 -14.74
CA GLY A 721 3.85 30.57 -14.15
C GLY A 721 3.02 30.86 -12.90
N VAL A 722 2.33 29.84 -12.36
CA VAL A 722 1.47 29.92 -11.17
C VAL A 722 2.06 29.08 -10.05
N ASP A 723 2.05 29.58 -8.82
CA ASP A 723 2.49 28.84 -7.64
C ASP A 723 1.49 27.74 -7.24
N GLY A 724 1.95 26.76 -6.46
CA GLY A 724 1.13 25.62 -6.08
C GLY A 724 -0.06 25.95 -5.16
N ASP A 725 -0.03 27.03 -4.37
CA ASP A 725 -1.18 27.41 -3.54
C ASP A 725 -2.31 27.96 -4.44
N THR A 726 -1.96 28.85 -5.36
CA THR A 726 -2.87 29.40 -6.38
C THR A 726 -3.39 28.29 -7.29
N PHE A 727 -2.53 27.39 -7.75
CA PHE A 727 -2.93 26.25 -8.59
C PHE A 727 -3.93 25.33 -7.88
N LYS A 728 -3.73 25.06 -6.58
CA LYS A 728 -4.63 24.23 -5.78
C LYS A 728 -5.99 24.90 -5.57
N HIS A 729 -6.01 26.12 -5.05
CA HIS A 729 -7.26 26.75 -4.63
C HIS A 729 -8.04 27.30 -5.83
N GLU A 730 -7.43 28.17 -6.63
CA GLU A 730 -8.15 28.90 -7.68
C GLU A 730 -8.39 28.04 -8.93
N HIS A 731 -7.40 27.24 -9.33
CA HIS A 731 -7.49 26.47 -10.57
C HIS A 731 -8.13 25.10 -10.39
N LEU A 732 -7.86 24.36 -9.31
CA LEU A 732 -8.41 23.02 -9.10
C LEU A 732 -9.67 23.00 -8.24
N MET A 733 -9.61 23.50 -7.00
CA MET A 733 -10.70 23.38 -6.03
C MET A 733 -11.90 24.26 -6.36
N ASP A 734 -11.70 25.57 -6.50
CA ASP A 734 -12.80 26.52 -6.65
C ASP A 734 -13.46 26.42 -8.03
N ARG A 735 -12.67 26.12 -9.07
CA ARG A 735 -13.14 26.08 -10.45
C ARG A 735 -13.70 24.72 -10.88
N TYR A 736 -13.03 23.63 -10.50
CA TYR A 736 -13.36 22.29 -10.99
C TYR A 736 -13.72 21.29 -9.88
N GLY A 737 -13.70 21.71 -8.61
CA GLY A 737 -14.02 20.85 -7.47
C GLY A 737 -12.99 19.74 -7.22
N ILE A 738 -11.77 19.88 -7.73
CA ILE A 738 -10.70 18.87 -7.57
C ILE A 738 -9.91 19.17 -6.31
N GLN A 739 -10.00 18.27 -5.32
CA GLN A 739 -9.25 18.38 -4.08
C GLN A 739 -7.88 17.72 -4.20
N VAL A 740 -6.86 18.39 -3.65
CA VAL A 740 -5.49 17.88 -3.62
C VAL A 740 -4.94 17.94 -2.21
N ASN A 741 -4.20 16.89 -1.81
CA ASN A 741 -3.67 16.75 -0.46
C ASN A 741 -2.49 17.68 -0.19
N LYS A 742 -1.56 17.81 -1.15
CA LYS A 742 -0.31 18.58 -0.97
C LYS A 742 0.07 19.29 -2.26
N THR A 743 0.56 20.51 -2.08
CA THR A 743 1.32 21.27 -3.08
C THR A 743 2.63 21.73 -2.46
N SER A 744 3.67 21.86 -3.28
CA SER A 744 4.82 22.69 -2.96
C SER A 744 4.66 24.03 -3.68
N ARG A 745 5.72 24.86 -3.76
CA ARG A 745 5.68 26.08 -4.56
C ARG A 745 5.45 25.80 -6.05
N ASN A 746 6.04 24.73 -6.57
CA ASN A 746 6.08 24.41 -8.00
C ASN A 746 5.66 22.97 -8.32
N THR A 747 5.12 22.24 -7.34
CA THR A 747 4.58 20.90 -7.56
C THR A 747 3.19 20.73 -6.95
N VAL A 748 2.43 19.80 -7.52
CA VAL A 748 1.12 19.34 -7.04
C VAL A 748 1.13 17.82 -6.97
N LEU A 749 0.73 17.25 -5.83
CA LEU A 749 0.72 15.80 -5.63
C LEU A 749 -0.69 15.24 -5.76
N PHE A 750 -0.93 14.50 -6.84
CA PHE A 750 -2.14 13.70 -7.00
C PHE A 750 -1.94 12.30 -6.43
N MET A 751 -3.01 11.73 -5.89
CA MET A 751 -3.00 10.40 -5.31
C MET A 751 -4.17 9.59 -5.84
N THR A 752 -3.88 8.42 -6.42
CA THR A 752 -4.90 7.40 -6.66
C THR A 752 -5.02 6.55 -5.40
N ASN A 753 -6.24 6.14 -5.07
CA ASN A 753 -6.56 5.21 -3.97
C ASN A 753 -7.48 4.08 -4.48
N ILE A 754 -7.78 3.10 -3.64
CA ILE A 754 -8.64 1.96 -3.97
C ILE A 754 -10.08 2.35 -4.39
N GLY A 755 -10.53 3.57 -4.07
CA GLY A 755 -11.82 4.11 -4.48
C GLY A 755 -11.75 5.00 -5.74
N THR A 756 -10.57 5.19 -6.33
CA THR A 756 -10.39 6.04 -7.51
C THR A 756 -10.96 5.33 -8.74
N SER A 757 -11.87 6.01 -9.44
CA SER A 757 -12.50 5.47 -10.66
C SER A 757 -11.78 5.91 -11.94
N ARG A 758 -11.98 5.16 -13.03
CA ARG A 758 -11.55 5.57 -14.38
C ARG A 758 -12.12 6.93 -14.77
N SER A 759 -13.37 7.20 -14.43
CA SER A 759 -14.05 8.47 -14.72
C SER A 759 -13.40 9.65 -13.99
N SER A 760 -12.97 9.45 -12.74
CA SER A 760 -12.25 10.47 -11.97
C SER A 760 -10.91 10.81 -12.60
N VAL A 761 -10.15 9.81 -13.08
CA VAL A 761 -8.89 10.02 -13.79
C VAL A 761 -9.13 10.73 -15.13
N ALA A 762 -10.13 10.32 -15.90
CA ALA A 762 -10.49 10.96 -17.15
C ALA A 762 -10.88 12.43 -16.96
N TYR A 763 -11.70 12.73 -15.93
CA TYR A 763 -12.07 14.09 -15.56
C TYR A 763 -10.85 14.95 -15.18
N LEU A 764 -9.91 14.39 -14.42
CA LEU A 764 -8.66 15.09 -14.09
C LEU A 764 -7.84 15.39 -15.35
N ILE A 765 -7.69 14.44 -16.27
CA ILE A 765 -6.98 14.66 -17.54
C ILE A 765 -7.67 15.78 -18.34
N GLU A 766 -9.00 15.73 -18.47
CA GLU A 766 -9.78 16.77 -19.14
C GLU A 766 -9.55 18.16 -18.53
N VAL A 767 -9.57 18.26 -17.20
CA VAL A 767 -9.31 19.52 -16.49
C VAL A 767 -7.87 20.00 -16.71
N LEU A 768 -6.89 19.11 -16.66
CA LEU A 768 -5.49 19.48 -16.97
C LEU A 768 -5.35 19.98 -18.42
N VAL A 769 -6.08 19.39 -19.38
CA VAL A 769 -6.08 19.88 -20.78
C VAL A 769 -6.65 21.30 -20.85
N LYS A 770 -7.83 21.53 -20.26
CA LYS A 770 -8.45 22.88 -20.22
C LYS A 770 -7.55 23.92 -19.56
N LEU A 771 -6.86 23.53 -18.48
CA LEU A 771 -5.91 24.40 -17.80
C LEU A 771 -4.69 24.68 -18.68
N ALA A 772 -4.16 23.67 -19.37
CA ALA A 772 -3.02 23.85 -20.28
C ALA A 772 -3.36 24.76 -21.46
N GLU A 773 -4.55 24.62 -22.07
CA GLU A 773 -5.03 25.52 -23.13
C GLU A 773 -5.08 26.96 -22.63
N ARG A 774 -5.68 27.16 -21.46
CA ARG A 774 -5.78 28.47 -20.82
C ARG A 774 -4.41 29.09 -20.55
N PHE A 775 -3.47 28.34 -19.98
CA PHE A 775 -2.14 28.87 -19.70
C PHE A 775 -1.38 29.22 -20.98
N GLU A 776 -1.53 28.44 -22.07
CA GLU A 776 -0.96 28.81 -23.37
C GLU A 776 -1.60 30.10 -23.93
N GLU A 777 -2.91 30.26 -23.82
CA GLU A 777 -3.62 31.49 -24.24
C GLU A 777 -3.18 32.72 -23.44
N GLU A 778 -3.13 32.60 -22.11
CA GLU A 778 -2.68 33.66 -21.21
C GLU A 778 -1.22 34.03 -21.47
N GLN A 779 -0.36 33.05 -21.75
CA GLN A 779 1.03 33.28 -22.09
C GLN A 779 1.20 33.91 -23.48
N ALA A 780 0.36 33.56 -24.46
CA ALA A 780 0.38 34.15 -25.80
C ALA A 780 -0.14 35.60 -25.83
N GLN A 781 -1.05 35.96 -24.92
CA GLN A 781 -1.59 37.32 -24.76
C GLN A 781 -0.71 38.21 -23.89
N ARG A 782 0.34 37.65 -23.27
CA ARG A 782 1.23 38.38 -22.38
C ARG A 782 2.07 39.38 -23.17
N ASP A 783 2.18 40.59 -22.64
CA ASP A 783 3.05 41.63 -23.19
C ASP A 783 4.53 41.15 -23.12
N PRO A 784 5.26 41.07 -24.24
CA PRO A 784 6.68 40.69 -24.25
C PRO A 784 7.56 41.64 -23.42
N GLU A 785 7.11 42.88 -23.21
CA GLU A 785 7.82 43.88 -22.39
C GLU A 785 7.51 43.74 -20.89
N GLN A 786 6.47 42.97 -20.51
CA GLN A 786 6.23 42.64 -19.11
C GLN A 786 7.27 41.61 -18.63
N PRO A 787 8.01 41.90 -17.55
CA PRO A 787 8.90 40.90 -16.97
C PRO A 787 8.11 39.64 -16.61
N LEU A 788 8.70 38.47 -16.92
CA LEU A 788 8.26 37.23 -16.29
C LEU A 788 8.32 37.43 -14.77
N PRO A 789 7.41 36.80 -13.98
CA PRO A 789 7.58 36.83 -12.53
C PRO A 789 8.99 36.31 -12.28
N ALA A 790 9.81 37.05 -11.53
CA ALA A 790 11.18 36.63 -11.26
C ALA A 790 11.13 35.19 -10.73
N GLU A 791 12.00 34.31 -11.24
CA GLU A 791 12.22 33.02 -10.60
C GLU A 791 12.67 33.32 -9.17
N ILE A 792 11.75 33.20 -8.21
CA ILE A 792 12.07 33.40 -6.81
C ILE A 792 12.92 32.19 -6.42
N PRO A 793 14.20 32.39 -6.04
CA PRO A 793 15.08 31.29 -5.71
C PRO A 793 14.47 30.49 -4.56
N MET A 794 14.39 29.18 -4.73
CA MET A 794 14.03 28.28 -3.63
C MET A 794 15.19 28.29 -2.64
N PRO A 795 15.00 28.70 -1.38
CA PRO A 795 16.04 28.55 -0.38
C PRO A 795 16.35 27.06 -0.23
N PRO A 796 17.59 26.71 0.13
CA PRO A 796 17.86 25.34 0.53
C PRO A 796 16.96 24.98 1.73
N LEU A 797 16.46 23.76 1.71
CA LEU A 797 15.70 23.22 2.83
C LEU A 797 16.63 23.14 4.06
N PRO A 798 16.28 23.77 5.19
CA PRO A 798 17.23 23.97 6.29
C PRO A 798 17.35 22.71 7.11
N ASP A 799 18.54 22.26 7.55
CA ASP A 799 18.64 21.14 8.49
C ASP A 799 18.17 21.47 9.91
N PHE A 800 17.88 20.45 10.71
CA PHE A 800 17.74 20.68 12.15
C PHE A 800 19.10 21.10 12.70
N SER A 801 19.13 22.27 13.35
CA SER A 801 20.32 22.84 13.96
C SER A 801 20.91 21.96 15.08
N SER A 802 20.66 22.30 16.34
CA SER A 802 21.04 21.51 17.49
C SER A 802 20.12 21.86 18.67
N PHE A 803 20.03 20.96 19.64
CA PHE A 803 19.50 21.35 20.94
C PHE A 803 20.46 22.36 21.59
N ALA A 804 19.89 23.35 22.28
CA ALA A 804 20.68 24.29 23.07
C ALA A 804 21.37 23.56 24.23
N PRO A 805 22.50 24.04 24.77
CA PRO A 805 23.25 23.34 25.83
C PRO A 805 22.42 22.96 27.06
N ASP A 806 21.40 23.75 27.42
CA ASP A 806 20.46 23.45 28.52
C ASP A 806 19.60 22.20 28.28
N TYR A 807 19.47 21.77 27.02
CA TYR A 807 18.58 20.69 26.57
C TYR A 807 19.31 19.59 25.82
N ALA A 808 20.53 19.84 25.33
CA ALA A 808 21.38 18.79 24.77
C ALA A 808 21.90 17.91 25.91
N THR A 809 22.04 16.61 25.66
CA THR A 809 22.66 15.71 26.65
C THR A 809 24.14 16.06 26.85
N ASP A 810 24.85 16.24 25.74
CA ASP A 810 26.24 16.64 25.68
C ASP A 810 26.48 17.47 24.40
N GLY A 811 27.74 17.81 24.12
CA GLY A 811 28.12 18.55 22.91
C GLY A 811 28.56 17.66 21.73
N GLN A 812 28.44 16.34 21.83
CA GLN A 812 28.93 15.37 20.86
C GLN A 812 27.81 14.75 20.02
N LEU A 813 26.71 14.35 20.67
CA LEU A 813 25.59 13.64 20.03
C LEU A 813 24.35 14.53 19.89
N PRO A 814 23.48 14.27 18.89
CA PRO A 814 22.39 15.18 18.54
C PRO A 814 21.14 15.05 19.42
N ASP A 815 21.10 14.14 20.40
CA ASP A 815 19.93 13.94 21.25
C ASP A 815 19.72 15.06 22.29
N GLY A 816 18.45 15.36 22.58
CA GLY A 816 18.11 16.37 23.58
C GLY A 816 16.76 16.20 24.26
N ASP A 817 16.59 16.87 25.40
CA ASP A 817 15.37 16.88 26.22
C ASP A 817 14.34 17.90 25.71
N LEU A 818 13.62 17.47 24.67
CA LEU A 818 12.50 18.21 24.10
C LEU A 818 11.39 18.48 25.13
N ARG A 819 11.18 17.58 26.09
CA ARG A 819 10.12 17.67 27.10
C ARG A 819 10.38 18.82 28.06
N ALA A 820 11.60 18.92 28.61
CA ALA A 820 11.97 20.01 29.50
C ALA A 820 11.85 21.37 28.82
N ALA A 821 12.29 21.47 27.56
CA ALA A 821 12.16 22.70 26.78
C ALA A 821 10.70 23.09 26.54
N PHE A 822 9.85 22.13 26.17
CA PHE A 822 8.42 22.36 25.96
C PHE A 822 7.74 22.91 27.22
N PHE A 823 7.93 22.26 28.38
CA PHE A 823 7.31 22.72 29.63
C PHE A 823 7.90 24.03 30.15
N ARG A 824 9.20 24.29 29.94
CA ARG A 824 9.80 25.62 30.23
C ARG A 824 9.16 26.69 29.36
N GLY A 825 8.95 26.39 28.07
CA GLY A 825 8.25 27.25 27.13
C GLY A 825 6.82 27.59 27.56
N GLN A 826 6.11 26.70 28.25
CA GLN A 826 4.73 26.98 28.70
C GLN A 826 4.60 27.95 29.87
N ARG A 827 5.67 28.19 30.64
CA ARG A 827 5.60 29.04 31.84
C ARG A 827 5.60 30.53 31.47
N ARG A 828 4.60 31.27 31.97
CA ARG A 828 4.55 32.73 31.84
C ARG A 828 5.81 33.34 32.46
N GLY A 829 6.47 34.25 31.75
CA GLY A 829 7.73 34.88 32.16
C GLY A 829 8.97 34.34 31.43
N ASN A 830 8.96 33.05 31.06
CA ASN A 830 10.10 32.37 30.41
C ASN A 830 10.14 32.52 28.90
N ILE A 831 9.13 33.14 28.29
CA ILE A 831 9.01 33.28 26.85
C ILE A 831 9.05 34.73 26.41
N GLU A 832 9.65 34.94 25.24
CA GLU A 832 9.62 36.18 24.47
C GLU A 832 9.02 35.87 23.10
N TYR A 833 8.29 36.84 22.55
CA TYR A 833 7.82 36.81 21.17
C TYR A 833 8.66 37.81 20.38
N VAL A 834 9.27 37.35 19.29
CA VAL A 834 10.20 38.16 18.48
C VAL A 834 9.82 38.03 17.01
N LEU A 835 9.63 39.15 16.33
CA LEU A 835 9.36 39.18 14.89
C LEU A 835 10.52 38.58 14.09
N GLY A 836 10.24 38.11 12.87
CA GLY A 836 11.23 37.39 12.07
C GLY A 836 12.49 38.20 11.78
N ASP A 837 12.34 39.46 11.39
CA ASP A 837 13.46 40.35 11.08
C ASP A 837 14.30 40.69 12.32
N ASP A 838 13.64 40.96 13.45
CA ASP A 838 14.32 41.22 14.73
C ASP A 838 15.07 39.97 15.21
N LEU A 839 14.46 38.79 15.07
CA LEU A 839 15.08 37.53 15.44
C LEU A 839 16.28 37.24 14.54
N ARG A 840 16.18 37.57 13.24
CA ARG A 840 17.29 37.45 12.30
C ARG A 840 18.45 38.35 12.69
N ALA A 841 18.19 39.61 13.02
CA ALA A 841 19.23 40.53 13.48
C ALA A 841 19.93 40.02 14.76
N ARG A 842 19.19 39.41 15.70
CA ARG A 842 19.77 38.79 16.90
C ARG A 842 20.68 37.60 16.56
N VAL A 843 20.22 36.70 15.69
CA VAL A 843 21.01 35.56 15.22
C VAL A 843 22.28 36.02 14.49
N ASP A 844 22.15 37.01 13.60
CA ASP A 844 23.28 37.58 12.87
C ASP A 844 24.28 38.32 13.80
N ALA A 845 23.81 38.84 14.93
CA ALA A 845 24.65 39.40 16.00
C ALA A 845 25.33 38.34 16.90
N GLY A 846 25.10 37.05 16.64
CA GLY A 846 25.71 35.94 17.35
C GLY A 846 24.89 35.43 18.56
N GLU A 847 23.68 35.92 18.77
CA GLU A 847 22.77 35.32 19.75
C GLU A 847 22.35 33.92 19.30
N ARG A 848 22.00 33.06 20.27
CA ARG A 848 21.49 31.70 20.02
C ARG A 848 20.07 31.55 20.60
N PRO A 849 19.04 32.17 19.98
CA PRO A 849 17.68 32.08 20.47
C PRO A 849 17.20 30.62 20.48
N ILE A 850 16.46 30.23 21.50
CA ILE A 850 15.98 28.85 21.67
C ILE A 850 14.48 28.81 21.39
N SER A 851 14.03 27.92 20.50
CA SER A 851 12.60 27.76 20.24
C SER A 851 11.86 27.24 21.47
N ALA A 852 10.74 27.87 21.81
CA ALA A 852 9.86 27.44 22.91
C ALA A 852 8.69 26.55 22.45
N GLY A 853 8.56 26.33 21.14
CA GLY A 853 7.42 25.64 20.54
C GLY A 853 7.78 24.93 19.24
N PHE A 854 6.84 24.13 18.75
CA PHE A 854 6.93 23.61 17.39
C PHE A 854 6.63 24.73 16.39
N VAL A 855 7.43 24.85 15.34
CA VAL A 855 7.10 25.69 14.17
C VAL A 855 6.97 24.76 12.98
N THR A 856 5.77 24.67 12.40
CA THR A 856 5.46 23.74 11.30
C THR A 856 4.73 24.45 10.17
N PRO A 857 5.43 24.80 9.08
CA PRO A 857 4.80 25.35 7.89
C PRO A 857 4.12 24.27 7.03
N TYR A 858 3.03 24.63 6.35
CA TYR A 858 2.32 23.79 5.39
C TYR A 858 2.24 24.46 4.02
N PRO A 859 2.98 23.99 3.00
CA PRO A 859 3.94 22.88 2.99
C PRO A 859 5.23 23.20 3.77
N PRO A 860 6.03 22.16 4.13
CA PRO A 860 5.87 20.75 3.80
C PRO A 860 5.10 19.90 4.84
N GLY A 861 4.72 20.50 5.98
CA GLY A 861 3.80 19.89 6.95
C GLY A 861 4.44 19.12 8.10
N PHE A 862 5.75 19.21 8.29
CA PHE A 862 6.51 18.74 9.45
C PHE A 862 7.24 19.91 10.15
N PRO A 863 7.62 19.76 11.42
CA PRO A 863 8.28 20.85 12.14
C PRO A 863 9.64 21.21 11.54
N VAL A 864 9.89 22.51 11.33
CA VAL A 864 11.22 23.06 11.03
C VAL A 864 11.96 23.49 12.30
N LEU A 865 11.21 23.74 13.38
CA LEU A 865 11.74 23.94 14.73
C LEU A 865 10.95 23.09 15.73
N VAL A 866 11.67 22.53 16.70
CA VAL A 866 11.09 21.87 17.87
C VAL A 866 11.50 22.61 19.16
N PRO A 867 10.74 22.45 20.27
CA PRO A 867 11.13 23.04 21.55
C PRO A 867 12.54 22.63 21.98
N GLY A 868 13.35 23.61 22.41
CA GLY A 868 14.72 23.40 22.90
C GLY A 868 15.81 23.51 21.83
N GLN A 869 15.40 23.62 20.57
CA GLN A 869 16.31 23.77 19.43
C GLN A 869 16.77 25.22 19.27
N VAL A 870 18.03 25.43 18.88
CA VAL A 870 18.56 26.76 18.54
C VAL A 870 18.00 27.21 17.18
N VAL A 871 17.46 28.42 17.11
CA VAL A 871 16.98 28.99 15.85
C VAL A 871 18.18 29.37 14.98
N SER A 872 18.29 28.77 13.78
CA SER A 872 19.42 28.99 12.88
C SER A 872 19.12 30.01 11.75
N PRO A 873 20.15 30.62 11.15
CA PRO A 873 19.99 31.49 9.99
C PRO A 873 19.28 30.80 8.82
N GLU A 874 19.53 29.52 8.60
CA GLU A 874 18.95 28.73 7.49
C GLU A 874 17.45 28.56 7.69
N VAL A 875 17.01 28.26 8.92
CA VAL A 875 15.59 28.16 9.26
C VAL A 875 14.86 29.50 9.05
N LEU A 876 15.48 30.61 9.46
CA LEU A 876 14.88 31.94 9.27
C LEU A 876 14.81 32.32 7.78
N ALA A 877 15.86 32.01 7.01
CA ALA A 877 15.87 32.24 5.56
C ALA A 877 14.79 31.41 4.85
N PHE A 878 14.63 30.14 5.22
CA PHE A 878 13.56 29.29 4.72
C PHE A 878 12.18 29.86 5.05
N MET A 879 11.97 30.27 6.30
CA MET A 879 10.69 30.82 6.74
C MET A 879 10.31 32.15 6.06
N GLN A 880 11.30 32.95 5.68
CA GLN A 880 11.07 34.26 5.06
C GLN A 880 10.49 34.18 3.64
N VAL A 881 10.81 33.13 2.89
CA VAL A 881 10.36 32.95 1.50
C VAL A 881 9.14 32.03 1.37
N LEU A 882 8.65 31.50 2.50
CA LEU A 882 7.50 30.63 2.52
C LEU A 882 6.25 31.43 2.21
N ASP A 883 5.66 31.19 1.05
CA ASP A 883 4.43 31.87 0.61
C ASP A 883 3.15 31.24 1.20
N THR A 884 3.27 30.45 2.27
CA THR A 884 2.12 29.80 2.93
C THR A 884 1.50 30.64 4.03
N ARG A 885 0.17 30.59 4.10
CA ARG A 885 -0.63 31.19 5.17
C ARG A 885 -0.74 30.29 6.41
N GLU A 886 -0.48 29.00 6.29
CA GLU A 886 -0.68 28.02 7.35
C GLU A 886 0.65 27.60 7.98
N ILE A 887 1.04 28.29 9.05
CA ILE A 887 2.23 27.97 9.84
C ILE A 887 1.82 27.73 11.30
N HIS A 888 1.85 26.48 11.73
CA HIS A 888 1.48 26.14 13.11
C HIS A 888 2.60 26.54 14.07
N GLY A 889 2.24 27.24 15.14
CA GLY A 889 3.18 27.66 16.19
C GLY A 889 3.99 28.92 15.88
N TYR A 890 3.66 29.61 14.78
CA TYR A 890 4.12 30.95 14.43
C TYR A 890 2.92 31.91 14.40
N ASP A 891 3.06 33.09 14.98
CA ASP A 891 2.04 34.15 14.97
C ASP A 891 2.56 35.31 14.12
N PRO A 892 1.93 35.68 12.99
CA PRO A 892 2.46 36.76 12.14
C PRO A 892 2.55 38.13 12.82
N LEU A 893 1.76 38.39 13.87
CA LEU A 893 1.75 39.66 14.59
C LEU A 893 2.74 39.69 15.76
N ARG A 894 3.03 38.53 16.35
CA ARG A 894 3.93 38.40 17.51
C ARG A 894 5.30 37.81 17.16
N GLY A 895 5.39 37.11 16.03
CA GLY A 895 6.56 36.40 15.55
C GLY A 895 6.78 35.04 16.22
N TYR A 896 8.05 34.66 16.32
CA TYR A 896 8.50 33.41 16.91
C TYR A 896 8.43 33.46 18.43
N ARG A 897 8.08 32.32 19.02
CA ARG A 897 8.09 32.14 20.48
C ARG A 897 9.40 31.51 20.91
N ILE A 898 10.26 32.30 21.57
CA ILE A 898 11.58 31.86 22.04
C ILE A 898 11.64 31.79 23.57
N ILE A 899 12.52 30.95 24.10
CA ILE A 899 12.82 30.84 25.52
C ILE A 899 13.79 31.97 25.89
N LYS A 900 13.47 32.71 26.95
CA LYS A 900 14.38 33.71 27.51
C LYS A 900 15.58 33.01 28.13
N ASN A 901 16.77 33.48 27.78
CA ASN A 901 17.99 33.10 28.48
C ASN A 901 17.84 33.45 29.96
N ALA A 902 18.24 32.54 30.85
CA ALA A 902 18.29 32.86 32.26
C ALA A 902 19.34 33.98 32.44
N SER A 903 18.88 35.14 32.91
CA SER A 903 19.73 36.27 33.27
C SER A 903 20.65 35.92 34.43
#